data_AF-A0A6P4BUR7-F1
#
_entry.id   AF-A0A6P4BUR7-F1
#
_cell.length_a   1.000
_cell.length_b   1.000
_cell.length_c   1.000
_cell.angle_alpha   90.00
_cell.angle_beta   90.00
_cell.angle_gamma   90.00
#
_symmetry.space_group_name_H-M   'P 1'
#
loop_
_entity.id
_entity.type
_entity.pdbx_description
1 polymer ?
#
loop_
_entity_poly.entity_id
_entity_poly.type
_entity_poly.pdbx_seq_one_letter_code
_entity_poly.pdbx_strand_id
1 'polypeptide(L)'
;MVSLIMFLLSIASQTLAVHVALSSETDKIALLALKDKLTNGNHDALPSWNESLHFCEWQGVTCNRRRMRVTALILQNQYWGGTLAPSLGNLTFLKAIFLTNIHLRGEIPREIGHLKRLQILDLKQNNLHGQIPMQMINCSSLYWIILTYNNLTGKVPSWFGSMVQLTHLGIAVNSFVGSIPPSLGNLSSLEQLSLTYNHLGGSITPALGRLSNLNFLALGGNKFSGQVPYSLYNLSNIQVFSVTDNQLVGNTLLLNIPMAFPYLREFTCGGNRFTGTFPSSISNLSELQVFDIGDNGFHGPISPNLGSLHKLQIFFVPFNRFGSGRAYDLDFLFSLVNCTQLQKLVIEENYLGGVLTDTIGNLSNNLDILVMGSNQISGKIPEGIGKLINLKTLGMERNSLEGIIPYSIGKLKNMVRLTLQENKLYGKIPLVIGNLTMLSEVQLYSNKFEGIIPFTLGNCTKMEIFSAHENNLSGNIPNQTFGYQQGLIALSLFSNSFTGLIPSELGNLIHLSVLYLQENKLIGEIPMELSACSALTELVLESNLIHGSIPSFLGSLLSLEILDLSNNNFSSTIPHELVNLKFLSMLNLSFNHLSGEVPEGGVFNNITAISLFRNKDLCGGIPQLNLSACPMLPLQKKHKRSLKKRVILIMAFGGVLISFVAFISIYLFKKKAKKLSTTSLALQYGYVKVSYGELHQATNGFSSSNLVGTGSFGSVYRGNLVHFKRPVAVKVLNLQTHGASKSFMAECKALGKIKHRNLLSILTCCSSVDYNGNDFKAIVFDFMSNGSLETLLHNRIEDSESTNLSLNLMQRVNIALDVAFALDYLHSDLEEAVVHCDIKPSNILVDDEVVAHLGDFGLARLVHGAASRSSSGQATSSTIKGTVGYIPPEYGAGASVSAEGDMYSYGILLLEMLTGKKPTDTMFAEGLSLHNFCNAATLERITEIVDSRLLIPIAKQEGRRVTSQQNMEGTIQECLVSFAKIGIACSEEVPTQRMSIKNVIKELHAIKQKLFL
;
A
#
# COMPACT_ATOMS: atom_id res chain seq x y z
N MET A 1 -30.75 -76.73 49.33
CA MET A 1 -30.13 -75.39 49.26
C MET A 1 -29.20 -75.23 48.05
N VAL A 2 -28.26 -76.15 47.81
CA VAL A 2 -27.29 -76.07 46.70
C VAL A 2 -27.95 -76.08 45.30
N SER A 3 -28.96 -76.93 45.05
CA SER A 3 -29.68 -76.92 43.76
C SER A 3 -30.48 -75.64 43.49
N LEU A 4 -30.99 -74.97 44.54
CA LEU A 4 -31.70 -73.70 44.39
C LEU A 4 -30.75 -72.56 44.03
N ILE A 5 -29.54 -72.56 44.63
CA ILE A 5 -28.47 -71.60 44.32
C ILE A 5 -27.96 -71.81 42.89
N MET A 6 -27.77 -73.06 42.45
CA MET A 6 -27.35 -73.37 41.07
C MET A 6 -28.44 -73.03 40.03
N PHE A 7 -29.72 -73.23 40.35
CA PHE A 7 -30.84 -72.83 39.48
C PHE A 7 -30.97 -71.30 39.37
N LEU A 8 -30.82 -70.57 40.49
CA LEU A 8 -30.80 -69.11 40.49
C LEU A 8 -29.56 -68.53 39.76
N LEU A 9 -28.39 -69.16 39.88
CA LEU A 9 -27.19 -68.80 39.11
C LEU A 9 -27.35 -69.09 37.61
N SER A 10 -28.03 -70.18 37.24
CA SER A 10 -28.38 -70.51 35.85
C SER A 10 -29.35 -69.48 35.24
N ILE A 11 -30.40 -69.10 35.97
CA ILE A 11 -31.35 -68.07 35.52
C ILE A 11 -30.67 -66.70 35.45
N ALA A 12 -29.83 -66.35 36.42
CA ALA A 12 -29.03 -65.13 36.39
C ALA A 12 -28.04 -65.11 35.21
N SER A 13 -27.42 -66.25 34.88
CA SER A 13 -26.52 -66.37 33.73
C SER A 13 -27.26 -66.30 32.40
N GLN A 14 -28.45 -66.91 32.29
CA GLN A 14 -29.27 -66.87 31.08
C GLN A 14 -29.91 -65.49 30.87
N THR A 15 -30.40 -64.83 31.92
CA THR A 15 -30.91 -63.44 31.84
C THR A 15 -29.81 -62.44 31.51
N LEU A 16 -28.59 -62.64 32.01
CA LEU A 16 -27.43 -61.82 31.64
C LEU A 16 -27.01 -62.06 30.18
N ALA A 17 -27.03 -63.31 29.70
CA ALA A 17 -26.75 -63.64 28.30
C ALA A 17 -27.80 -63.05 27.34
N VAL A 18 -29.09 -63.12 27.69
CA VAL A 18 -30.20 -62.51 26.92
C VAL A 18 -30.09 -60.99 26.91
N HIS A 19 -29.75 -60.35 28.03
CA HIS A 19 -29.52 -58.90 28.07
C HIS A 19 -28.29 -58.46 27.26
N VAL A 20 -27.21 -59.25 27.26
CA VAL A 20 -26.04 -59.00 26.40
C VAL A 20 -26.41 -59.14 24.93
N ALA A 21 -27.15 -60.19 24.56
CA ALA A 21 -27.62 -60.41 23.18
C ALA A 21 -28.58 -59.30 22.69
N LEU A 22 -29.59 -58.91 23.48
CA LEU A 22 -30.53 -57.83 23.11
C LEU A 22 -29.81 -56.48 22.94
N SER A 23 -28.84 -56.20 23.80
CA SER A 23 -28.11 -54.93 23.78
C SER A 23 -27.04 -54.84 22.68
N SER A 24 -26.54 -55.99 22.22
CA SER A 24 -25.68 -56.13 21.04
C SER A 24 -26.46 -55.85 19.76
N GLU A 25 -27.71 -56.32 19.68
CA GLU A 25 -28.57 -56.11 18.51
C GLU A 25 -28.93 -54.62 18.33
N THR A 26 -29.16 -53.89 19.42
CA THR A 26 -29.45 -52.44 19.35
C THR A 26 -28.30 -51.61 18.78
N ASP A 27 -27.03 -51.97 19.08
CA ASP A 27 -25.87 -51.26 18.55
C ASP A 27 -25.70 -51.52 17.05
N LYS A 28 -25.90 -52.77 16.61
CA LYS A 28 -25.88 -53.16 15.20
C LYS A 28 -26.90 -52.37 14.39
N ILE A 29 -28.16 -52.32 14.83
CA ILE A 29 -29.24 -51.57 14.16
C ILE A 29 -28.89 -50.08 14.08
N ALA A 30 -28.38 -49.51 15.18
CA ALA A 30 -27.99 -48.10 15.22
C ALA A 30 -26.85 -47.79 14.24
N LEU A 31 -25.83 -48.65 14.14
CA LEU A 31 -24.73 -48.51 13.20
C LEU A 31 -25.18 -48.65 11.74
N LEU A 32 -26.06 -49.60 11.40
CA LEU A 32 -26.60 -49.72 10.04
C LEU A 32 -27.42 -48.51 9.62
N ALA A 33 -28.29 -48.01 10.52
CA ALA A 33 -29.02 -46.76 10.28
C ALA A 33 -28.08 -45.55 10.14
N LEU A 34 -26.97 -45.54 10.88
CA LEU A 34 -25.95 -44.51 10.78
C LEU A 34 -25.17 -44.61 9.46
N LYS A 35 -24.85 -45.83 8.98
CA LYS A 35 -24.16 -46.07 7.69
C LYS A 35 -24.90 -45.41 6.54
N ASP A 36 -26.22 -45.63 6.44
CA ASP A 36 -27.05 -45.12 5.36
C ASP A 36 -26.93 -43.59 5.25
N LYS A 37 -27.01 -42.88 6.38
CA LYS A 37 -26.87 -41.42 6.42
C LYS A 37 -25.43 -40.93 6.24
N LEU A 38 -24.45 -41.56 6.89
CA LEU A 38 -23.04 -41.18 6.79
C LEU A 38 -22.51 -41.27 5.36
N THR A 39 -22.96 -42.28 4.61
CA THR A 39 -22.48 -42.59 3.25
C THR A 39 -23.36 -41.99 2.15
N ASN A 40 -24.39 -41.22 2.53
CA ASN A 40 -25.39 -40.69 1.61
C ASN A 40 -26.00 -41.80 0.71
N GLY A 41 -26.23 -42.99 1.29
CA GLY A 41 -26.74 -44.17 0.59
C GLY A 41 -25.75 -44.88 -0.35
N ASN A 42 -24.45 -44.51 -0.35
CA ASN A 42 -23.45 -45.21 -1.17
C ASN A 42 -23.18 -46.63 -0.63
N HIS A 43 -23.62 -47.64 -1.37
CA HIS A 43 -23.48 -49.05 -0.99
C HIS A 43 -22.03 -49.55 -0.96
N ASP A 44 -21.13 -48.94 -1.76
CA ASP A 44 -19.71 -49.32 -1.82
C ASP A 44 -18.90 -48.73 -0.65
N ALA A 45 -19.45 -47.75 0.06
CA ALA A 45 -18.82 -47.14 1.21
C ALA A 45 -18.99 -48.01 2.47
N LEU A 46 -17.93 -48.09 3.29
CA LEU A 46 -17.87 -48.93 4.50
C LEU A 46 -18.27 -50.39 4.20
N PRO A 47 -17.52 -51.10 3.32
CA PRO A 47 -17.90 -52.42 2.84
C PRO A 47 -17.98 -53.48 3.95
N SER A 48 -17.20 -53.30 5.03
CA SER A 48 -17.22 -54.18 6.21
C SER A 48 -18.50 -54.05 7.04
N TRP A 49 -19.25 -52.94 6.91
CA TRP A 49 -20.49 -52.72 7.66
C TRP A 49 -21.65 -53.47 7.00
N ASN A 50 -21.67 -54.79 7.19
CA ASN A 50 -22.66 -55.70 6.61
C ASN A 50 -22.96 -56.88 7.57
N GLU A 51 -23.87 -57.76 7.15
CA GLU A 51 -24.31 -58.94 7.92
C GLU A 51 -23.25 -60.06 8.02
N SER A 52 -22.16 -59.99 7.26
CA SER A 52 -21.16 -61.06 7.17
C SER A 52 -20.18 -61.09 8.35
N LEU A 53 -20.02 -59.99 9.08
CA LEU A 53 -19.12 -59.87 10.23
C LEU A 53 -19.84 -59.30 11.45
N HIS A 54 -19.37 -59.66 12.65
CA HIS A 54 -19.84 -59.01 13.87
C HIS A 54 -19.45 -57.52 13.85
N PHE A 55 -20.33 -56.61 14.28
CA PHE A 55 -20.11 -55.17 14.14
C PHE A 55 -18.86 -54.62 14.85
N CYS A 56 -18.32 -55.36 15.81
CA CYS A 56 -17.06 -55.01 16.47
C CYS A 56 -15.82 -55.21 15.60
N GLU A 57 -15.96 -55.91 14.47
CA GLU A 57 -14.91 -56.09 13.45
C GLU A 57 -15.10 -55.13 12.27
N TRP A 58 -16.16 -54.31 12.29
CA TRP A 58 -16.40 -53.32 11.26
C TRP A 58 -15.36 -52.22 11.30
N GLN A 59 -14.98 -51.73 10.11
CA GLN A 59 -14.00 -50.66 9.96
C GLN A 59 -14.39 -49.46 10.82
N GLY A 60 -13.47 -49.03 11.68
CA GLY A 60 -13.65 -47.87 12.54
C GLY A 60 -14.55 -48.09 13.75
N VAL A 61 -15.09 -49.29 13.99
CA VAL A 61 -15.88 -49.60 15.18
C VAL A 61 -15.00 -50.27 16.22
N THR A 62 -15.06 -49.81 17.47
CA THR A 62 -14.34 -50.45 18.59
C THR A 62 -15.33 -50.79 19.70
N CYS A 63 -15.31 -52.04 20.18
CA CYS A 63 -16.20 -52.51 21.23
C CYS A 63 -15.50 -52.80 22.56
N ASN A 64 -16.29 -52.78 23.63
CA ASN A 64 -15.88 -53.30 24.92
C ASN A 64 -15.77 -54.83 24.91
N ARG A 65 -14.62 -55.39 25.34
CA ARG A 65 -14.37 -56.84 25.38
C ARG A 65 -15.32 -57.66 26.26
N ARG A 66 -15.94 -57.09 27.30
CA ARG A 66 -16.82 -57.82 28.24
C ARG A 66 -18.28 -57.80 27.85
N ARG A 67 -18.76 -56.68 27.31
CA ARG A 67 -20.18 -56.46 27.01
C ARG A 67 -20.49 -56.41 25.52
N MET A 68 -19.48 -56.46 24.66
CA MET A 68 -19.60 -56.39 23.20
C MET A 68 -20.40 -55.17 22.71
N ARG A 69 -20.33 -54.06 23.46
CA ARG A 69 -20.99 -52.79 23.13
C ARG A 69 -20.02 -51.83 22.47
N VAL A 70 -20.50 -50.99 21.55
CA VAL A 70 -19.69 -50.00 20.84
C VAL A 70 -19.20 -48.94 21.81
N THR A 71 -17.90 -48.67 21.79
CA THR A 71 -17.19 -47.74 22.67
C THR A 71 -16.44 -46.64 21.93
N ALA A 72 -16.04 -46.86 20.67
CA ALA A 72 -15.50 -45.81 19.84
C ALA A 72 -15.94 -45.96 18.39
N LEU A 73 -16.09 -44.83 17.72
CA LEU A 73 -16.31 -44.72 16.28
C LEU A 73 -15.20 -43.84 15.70
N ILE A 74 -14.37 -44.41 14.82
CA ILE A 74 -13.14 -43.80 14.30
C ILE A 74 -13.13 -43.93 12.77
N LEU A 75 -13.49 -42.86 12.08
CA LEU A 75 -13.54 -42.79 10.62
C LEU A 75 -12.87 -41.50 10.15
N GLN A 76 -11.88 -41.60 9.27
CA GLN A 76 -11.03 -40.46 8.90
C GLN A 76 -10.63 -40.48 7.43
N ASN A 77 -10.45 -39.29 6.84
CA ASN A 77 -9.86 -39.08 5.50
C ASN A 77 -10.57 -39.88 4.40
N GLN A 78 -11.89 -39.73 4.29
CA GLN A 78 -12.72 -40.39 3.28
C GLN A 78 -13.68 -39.37 2.65
N TYR A 79 -14.22 -39.67 1.47
CA TYR A 79 -15.17 -38.77 0.81
C TYR A 79 -16.56 -39.40 0.78
N TRP A 80 -17.31 -39.25 1.87
CA TRP A 80 -18.68 -39.81 1.96
C TRP A 80 -19.76 -38.77 1.80
N GLY A 81 -19.57 -37.56 2.32
CA GLY A 81 -20.47 -36.43 2.04
C GLY A 81 -21.86 -36.49 2.69
N GLY A 82 -22.14 -37.52 3.51
CA GLY A 82 -23.42 -37.74 4.17
C GLY A 82 -23.63 -36.92 5.45
N THR A 83 -24.58 -37.33 6.30
CA THR A 83 -24.97 -36.60 7.53
C THR A 83 -24.88 -37.47 8.79
N LEU A 84 -24.86 -36.83 9.96
CA LEU A 84 -24.93 -37.52 11.25
C LEU A 84 -26.39 -37.88 11.59
N ALA A 85 -26.71 -39.17 11.60
CA ALA A 85 -28.05 -39.65 11.93
C ALA A 85 -28.37 -39.52 13.43
N PRO A 86 -29.64 -39.26 13.80
CA PRO A 86 -30.12 -39.37 15.18
C PRO A 86 -29.87 -40.74 15.84
N SER A 87 -29.78 -41.81 15.04
CA SER A 87 -29.48 -43.17 15.53
C SER A 87 -28.14 -43.26 16.27
N LEU A 88 -27.22 -42.31 16.05
CA LEU A 88 -25.98 -42.17 16.83
C LEU A 88 -26.25 -42.15 18.34
N GLY A 89 -27.34 -41.52 18.78
CA GLY A 89 -27.70 -41.44 20.20
C GLY A 89 -28.07 -42.78 20.85
N ASN A 90 -28.31 -43.83 20.07
CA ASN A 90 -28.64 -45.17 20.58
C ASN A 90 -27.39 -45.96 21.01
N LEU A 91 -26.18 -45.54 20.60
CA LEU A 91 -24.91 -46.16 20.97
C LEU A 91 -24.48 -45.76 22.38
N THR A 92 -25.27 -46.07 23.40
CA THR A 92 -25.14 -45.53 24.77
C THR A 92 -23.83 -45.86 25.51
N PHE A 93 -23.00 -46.76 24.99
CA PHE A 93 -21.68 -47.10 25.54
C PHE A 93 -20.52 -46.32 24.90
N LEU A 94 -20.81 -45.47 23.91
CA LEU A 94 -19.81 -44.68 23.20
C LEU A 94 -19.04 -43.77 24.16
N LYS A 95 -17.72 -43.80 24.03
CA LYS A 95 -16.75 -42.96 24.74
C LYS A 95 -16.01 -42.03 23.81
N ALA A 96 -15.79 -42.41 22.55
CA ALA A 96 -15.06 -41.59 21.61
C ALA A 96 -15.71 -41.57 20.21
N ILE A 97 -15.81 -40.38 19.65
CA ILE A 97 -16.18 -40.15 18.24
C ILE A 97 -15.03 -39.39 17.58
N PHE A 98 -14.46 -39.97 16.53
CA PHE A 98 -13.48 -39.34 15.65
C PHE A 98 -13.98 -39.45 14.21
N LEU A 99 -14.61 -38.39 13.70
CA LEU A 99 -15.14 -38.30 12.35
C LEU A 99 -14.48 -37.13 11.63
N THR A 100 -13.22 -37.31 11.25
CA THR A 100 -12.37 -36.23 10.73
C THR A 100 -12.27 -36.29 9.20
N ASN A 101 -12.50 -35.17 8.51
CA ASN A 101 -12.29 -35.10 7.06
C ASN A 101 -13.06 -36.21 6.31
N ILE A 102 -14.34 -36.38 6.65
CA ILE A 102 -15.25 -37.31 5.96
C ILE A 102 -16.35 -36.59 5.16
N HIS A 103 -16.23 -35.26 5.06
CA HIS A 103 -17.13 -34.36 4.33
C HIS A 103 -18.56 -34.33 4.87
N LEU A 104 -18.76 -34.55 6.18
CA LEU A 104 -20.09 -34.52 6.79
C LEU A 104 -20.80 -33.20 6.53
N ARG A 105 -22.09 -33.28 6.19
CA ARG A 105 -23.00 -32.15 6.03
C ARG A 105 -24.10 -32.23 7.10
N GLY A 106 -24.96 -31.21 7.13
CA GLY A 106 -26.08 -31.15 8.09
C GLY A 106 -25.67 -30.59 9.45
N GLU A 107 -26.56 -30.75 10.42
CA GLU A 107 -26.36 -30.29 11.80
C GLU A 107 -25.85 -31.42 12.70
N ILE A 108 -25.31 -31.06 13.87
CA ILE A 108 -25.02 -32.03 14.93
C ILE A 108 -26.37 -32.45 15.57
N PRO A 109 -26.74 -33.75 15.56
CA PRO A 109 -28.05 -34.20 16.05
C PRO A 109 -28.18 -34.00 17.56
N ARG A 110 -29.38 -33.63 18.02
CA ARG A 110 -29.67 -33.38 19.44
C ARG A 110 -29.50 -34.63 20.30
N GLU A 111 -29.70 -35.80 19.70
CA GLU A 111 -29.58 -37.12 20.31
C GLU A 111 -28.15 -37.45 20.75
N ILE A 112 -27.14 -36.67 20.32
CA ILE A 112 -25.79 -36.78 20.88
C ILE A 112 -25.80 -36.61 22.41
N GLY A 113 -26.75 -35.85 22.95
CA GLY A 113 -26.96 -35.68 24.40
C GLY A 113 -27.37 -36.96 25.14
N HIS A 114 -27.74 -38.04 24.44
CA HIS A 114 -28.00 -39.35 25.06
C HIS A 114 -26.70 -40.10 25.41
N LEU A 115 -25.57 -39.69 24.84
CA LEU A 115 -24.27 -40.35 25.00
C LEU A 115 -23.57 -39.89 26.30
N LYS A 116 -24.16 -40.22 27.46
CA LYS A 116 -23.67 -39.79 28.78
C LYS A 116 -22.24 -40.25 29.12
N ARG A 117 -21.71 -41.25 28.41
CA ARG A 117 -20.36 -41.80 28.56
C ARG A 117 -19.35 -41.20 27.59
N LEU A 118 -19.77 -40.30 26.71
CA LEU A 118 -18.92 -39.69 25.71
C LEU A 118 -17.85 -38.84 26.40
N GLN A 119 -16.60 -39.06 26.00
CA GLN A 119 -15.40 -38.44 26.54
C GLN A 119 -14.69 -37.57 25.50
N ILE A 120 -14.67 -38.04 24.25
CA ILE A 120 -14.03 -37.35 23.13
C ILE A 120 -15.04 -37.18 21.99
N LEU A 121 -15.14 -35.96 21.48
CA LEU A 121 -15.87 -35.62 20.26
C LEU A 121 -14.96 -34.82 19.33
N ASP A 122 -14.46 -35.47 18.28
CA ASP A 122 -13.72 -34.83 17.18
C ASP A 122 -14.52 -34.96 15.88
N LEU A 123 -15.02 -33.82 15.39
CA LEU A 123 -15.74 -33.68 14.12
C LEU A 123 -15.03 -32.70 13.17
N LYS A 124 -13.71 -32.54 13.31
CA LYS A 124 -12.96 -31.50 12.57
C LYS A 124 -12.90 -31.75 11.07
N GLN A 125 -12.71 -30.67 10.31
CA GLN A 125 -12.59 -30.69 8.85
C GLN A 125 -13.81 -31.35 8.17
N ASN A 126 -15.00 -30.83 8.44
CA ASN A 126 -16.23 -31.24 7.76
C ASN A 126 -17.02 -30.00 7.30
N ASN A 127 -18.23 -30.21 6.78
CA ASN A 127 -19.15 -29.17 6.32
C ASN A 127 -20.39 -29.08 7.23
N LEU A 128 -20.24 -29.34 8.54
CA LEU A 128 -21.34 -29.26 9.50
C LEU A 128 -21.76 -27.80 9.67
N HIS A 129 -23.08 -27.55 9.75
CA HIS A 129 -23.64 -26.22 9.96
C HIS A 129 -24.68 -26.23 11.09
N GLY A 130 -25.33 -25.08 11.32
CA GLY A 130 -26.26 -24.90 12.43
C GLY A 130 -25.55 -24.64 13.75
N GLN A 131 -26.31 -24.66 14.84
CA GLN A 131 -25.80 -24.37 16.19
C GLN A 131 -25.35 -25.65 16.91
N ILE A 132 -24.42 -25.50 17.87
CA ILE A 132 -24.09 -26.61 18.78
C ILE A 132 -25.31 -26.92 19.66
N PRO A 133 -25.85 -28.16 19.65
CA PRO A 133 -27.08 -28.49 20.35
C PRO A 133 -26.89 -28.45 21.87
N MET A 134 -27.78 -27.74 22.58
CA MET A 134 -27.74 -27.59 24.04
C MET A 134 -27.80 -28.94 24.78
N GLN A 135 -28.40 -29.97 24.18
CA GLN A 135 -28.49 -31.32 24.72
C GLN A 135 -27.11 -31.94 25.03
N MET A 136 -26.03 -31.45 24.40
CA MET A 136 -24.65 -31.85 24.72
C MET A 136 -24.26 -31.60 26.18
N ILE A 137 -24.97 -30.72 26.90
CA ILE A 137 -24.77 -30.52 28.35
C ILE A 137 -24.93 -31.82 29.16
N ASN A 138 -25.70 -32.79 28.66
CA ASN A 138 -25.91 -34.09 29.29
C ASN A 138 -24.69 -35.04 29.17
N CYS A 139 -23.73 -34.71 28.31
CA CYS A 139 -22.50 -35.49 28.12
C CYS A 139 -21.44 -35.06 29.16
N SER A 140 -21.72 -35.29 30.43
CA SER A 140 -20.90 -34.80 31.56
C SER A 140 -19.49 -35.41 31.66
N SER A 141 -19.20 -36.46 30.88
CA SER A 141 -17.88 -37.11 30.82
C SER A 141 -16.95 -36.52 29.75
N LEU A 142 -17.42 -35.54 28.96
CA LEU A 142 -16.65 -34.94 27.88
C LEU A 142 -15.49 -34.14 28.46
N TYR A 143 -14.27 -34.51 28.05
CA TYR A 143 -13.06 -33.75 28.35
C TYR A 143 -12.40 -33.17 27.09
N TRP A 144 -12.80 -33.62 25.90
CA TRP A 144 -12.19 -33.20 24.62
C TRP A 144 -13.26 -32.95 23.56
N ILE A 145 -13.37 -31.69 23.10
CA ILE A 145 -14.28 -31.28 22.02
C ILE A 145 -13.50 -30.52 20.94
N ILE A 146 -13.46 -31.07 19.72
CA ILE A 146 -12.89 -30.42 18.53
C ILE A 146 -13.93 -30.40 17.41
N LEU A 147 -14.32 -29.19 17.02
CA LEU A 147 -15.27 -28.91 15.94
C LEU A 147 -14.65 -27.98 14.87
N THR A 148 -13.31 -27.91 14.83
CA THR A 148 -12.55 -26.97 13.99
C THR A 148 -12.72 -27.24 12.50
N TYR A 149 -12.69 -26.21 11.65
CA TYR A 149 -12.93 -26.30 10.19
C TYR A 149 -14.31 -26.91 9.89
N ASN A 150 -15.36 -26.15 10.20
CA ASN A 150 -16.75 -26.45 9.86
C ASN A 150 -17.47 -25.13 9.50
N ASN A 151 -18.79 -25.19 9.29
CA ASN A 151 -19.65 -24.04 9.05
C ASN A 151 -20.67 -23.82 10.18
N LEU A 152 -20.29 -24.12 11.43
CA LEU A 152 -21.15 -23.95 12.60
C LEU A 152 -21.42 -22.47 12.89
N THR A 153 -22.63 -22.16 13.33
CA THR A 153 -23.12 -20.79 13.55
C THR A 153 -23.65 -20.61 14.98
N GLY A 154 -24.12 -19.40 15.29
CA GLY A 154 -24.67 -19.03 16.59
C GLY A 154 -23.62 -18.49 17.55
N LYS A 155 -23.98 -18.36 18.82
CA LYS A 155 -23.05 -17.89 19.87
C LYS A 155 -22.25 -19.05 20.43
N VAL A 156 -21.05 -18.77 20.95
CA VAL A 156 -20.34 -19.74 21.79
C VAL A 156 -21.24 -20.10 22.98
N PRO A 157 -21.61 -21.37 23.17
CA PRO A 157 -22.57 -21.74 24.20
C PRO A 157 -22.05 -21.50 25.61
N SER A 158 -22.81 -20.75 26.42
CA SER A 158 -22.45 -20.46 27.82
C SER A 158 -22.44 -21.72 28.69
N TRP A 159 -23.24 -22.74 28.35
CA TRP A 159 -23.30 -24.01 29.07
C TRP A 159 -22.03 -24.85 28.96
N PHE A 160 -21.09 -24.52 28.06
CA PHE A 160 -19.75 -25.11 28.11
C PHE A 160 -19.11 -24.91 29.48
N GLY A 161 -19.37 -23.78 30.15
CA GLY A 161 -18.87 -23.49 31.49
C GLY A 161 -19.32 -24.47 32.60
N SER A 162 -20.31 -25.33 32.33
CA SER A 162 -20.75 -26.38 33.26
C SER A 162 -20.02 -27.71 33.07
N MET A 163 -19.22 -27.85 32.00
CA MET A 163 -18.53 -29.08 31.63
C MET A 163 -17.13 -29.13 32.26
N VAL A 164 -17.09 -29.25 33.58
CA VAL A 164 -15.86 -29.09 34.41
C VAL A 164 -14.71 -30.07 34.10
N GLN A 165 -14.99 -31.15 33.35
CA GLN A 165 -13.96 -32.10 32.90
C GLN A 165 -13.27 -31.66 31.59
N LEU A 166 -13.74 -30.61 30.92
CA LEU A 166 -13.12 -30.13 29.68
C LEU A 166 -11.68 -29.70 29.88
N THR A 167 -10.80 -30.34 29.10
CA THR A 167 -9.38 -30.03 28.97
C THR A 167 -9.08 -29.38 27.62
N HIS A 168 -9.81 -29.78 26.56
CA HIS A 168 -9.61 -29.30 25.19
C HIS A 168 -10.93 -28.80 24.59
N LEU A 169 -10.96 -27.54 24.17
CA LEU A 169 -12.08 -26.93 23.44
C LEU A 169 -11.57 -26.18 22.21
N GLY A 170 -11.79 -26.77 21.03
CA GLY A 170 -11.40 -26.19 19.74
C GLY A 170 -12.58 -26.01 18.79
N ILE A 171 -13.02 -24.76 18.58
CA ILE A 171 -14.11 -24.41 17.66
C ILE A 171 -13.65 -23.40 16.58
N ALA A 172 -12.36 -23.39 16.28
CA ALA A 172 -11.77 -22.49 15.30
C ALA A 172 -12.27 -22.73 13.87
N VAL A 173 -12.15 -21.74 13.00
CA VAL A 173 -12.55 -21.78 11.58
C VAL A 173 -14.01 -22.24 11.43
N ASN A 174 -14.91 -21.39 11.88
CA ASN A 174 -16.37 -21.53 11.84
C ASN A 174 -17.02 -20.14 11.69
N SER A 175 -18.33 -20.05 11.85
CA SER A 175 -19.12 -18.82 11.73
C SER A 175 -19.74 -18.38 13.07
N PHE A 176 -19.07 -18.62 14.21
CA PHE A 176 -19.58 -18.21 15.53
C PHE A 176 -19.57 -16.68 15.70
N VAL A 177 -20.60 -16.14 16.36
CA VAL A 177 -20.81 -14.70 16.60
C VAL A 177 -20.97 -14.37 18.09
N GLY A 178 -20.95 -13.08 18.43
CA GLY A 178 -21.12 -12.62 19.82
C GLY A 178 -19.80 -12.59 20.59
N SER A 179 -19.87 -12.52 21.93
CA SER A 179 -18.70 -12.45 22.80
C SER A 179 -18.34 -13.81 23.41
N ILE A 180 -17.13 -13.91 23.98
CA ILE A 180 -16.72 -15.05 24.79
C ILE A 180 -17.57 -15.09 26.08
N PRO A 181 -18.33 -16.17 26.35
CA PRO A 181 -19.13 -16.27 27.56
C PRO A 181 -18.23 -16.28 28.81
N PRO A 182 -18.49 -15.44 29.82
CA PRO A 182 -17.71 -15.45 31.07
C PRO A 182 -17.73 -16.80 31.80
N SER A 183 -18.75 -17.62 31.58
CA SER A 183 -18.86 -18.97 32.14
C SER A 183 -17.74 -19.91 31.71
N LEU A 184 -17.07 -19.66 30.58
CA LEU A 184 -15.88 -20.43 30.19
C LEU A 184 -14.76 -20.31 31.23
N GLY A 185 -14.69 -19.21 31.99
CA GLY A 185 -13.76 -19.04 33.10
C GLY A 185 -13.96 -20.00 34.29
N ASN A 186 -15.03 -20.82 34.28
CA ASN A 186 -15.28 -21.83 35.31
C ASN A 186 -14.58 -23.18 35.02
N LEU A 187 -13.99 -23.35 33.83
CA LEU A 187 -13.38 -24.60 33.38
C LEU A 187 -11.97 -24.79 33.93
N SER A 188 -11.83 -25.03 35.23
CA SER A 188 -10.52 -25.18 35.90
C SER A 188 -9.61 -26.26 35.31
N SER A 189 -10.17 -27.29 34.65
CA SER A 189 -9.40 -28.34 33.97
C SER A 189 -8.94 -27.97 32.55
N LEU A 190 -9.33 -26.80 32.02
CA LEU A 190 -9.08 -26.44 30.63
C LEU A 190 -7.60 -26.14 30.40
N GLU A 191 -7.00 -26.86 29.46
CA GLU A 191 -5.60 -26.73 29.05
C GLU A 191 -5.50 -26.00 27.71
N GLN A 192 -6.43 -26.26 26.80
CA GLN A 192 -6.37 -25.81 25.41
C GLN A 192 -7.68 -25.16 24.98
N LEU A 193 -7.61 -23.89 24.60
CA LEU A 193 -8.74 -23.11 24.10
C LEU A 193 -8.39 -22.47 22.74
N SER A 194 -9.13 -22.87 21.70
CA SER A 194 -9.01 -22.27 20.36
C SER A 194 -10.35 -21.80 19.82
N LEU A 195 -10.46 -20.49 19.59
CA LEU A 195 -11.62 -19.78 19.02
C LEU A 195 -11.27 -19.05 17.71
N THR A 196 -10.09 -19.33 17.14
CA THR A 196 -9.52 -18.60 16.00
C THR A 196 -10.42 -18.62 14.75
N TYR A 197 -10.37 -17.58 13.92
CA TYR A 197 -11.09 -17.50 12.63
C TYR A 197 -12.61 -17.74 12.78
N ASN A 198 -13.25 -16.81 13.48
CA ASN A 198 -14.71 -16.75 13.65
C ASN A 198 -15.18 -15.29 13.47
N HIS A 199 -16.42 -15.00 13.84
CA HIS A 199 -16.98 -13.65 13.87
C HIS A 199 -17.24 -13.15 15.30
N LEU A 200 -16.46 -13.63 16.27
CA LEU A 200 -16.58 -13.23 17.67
C LEU A 200 -16.10 -11.79 17.85
N GLY A 201 -16.68 -11.06 18.81
CA GLY A 201 -16.28 -9.68 19.09
C GLY A 201 -16.55 -9.26 20.54
N GLY A 202 -16.52 -7.96 20.77
CA GLY A 202 -16.50 -7.40 22.12
C GLY A 202 -15.14 -7.55 22.78
N SER A 203 -15.05 -7.30 24.08
CA SER A 203 -13.80 -7.45 24.83
C SER A 203 -13.54 -8.90 25.22
N ILE A 204 -12.25 -9.27 25.31
CA ILE A 204 -11.83 -10.53 25.92
C ILE A 204 -12.27 -10.50 27.39
N THR A 205 -13.02 -11.52 27.83
CA THR A 205 -13.56 -11.52 29.19
C THR A 205 -12.47 -11.77 30.24
N PRO A 206 -12.40 -10.98 31.33
CA PRO A 206 -11.44 -11.22 32.41
C PRO A 206 -11.58 -12.58 33.10
N ALA A 207 -12.74 -13.24 32.96
CA ALA A 207 -13.00 -14.55 33.55
C ALA A 207 -12.05 -15.64 33.04
N LEU A 208 -11.49 -15.50 31.83
CA LEU A 208 -10.48 -16.44 31.31
C LEU A 208 -9.20 -16.46 32.15
N GLY A 209 -8.89 -15.39 32.88
CA GLY A 209 -7.74 -15.35 33.79
C GLY A 209 -7.82 -16.30 34.99
N ARG A 210 -8.94 -17.02 35.17
CA ARG A 210 -9.12 -18.06 36.20
C ARG A 210 -8.64 -19.45 35.76
N LEU A 211 -8.33 -19.63 34.48
CA LEU A 211 -8.01 -20.92 33.87
C LEU A 211 -6.55 -21.30 34.10
N SER A 212 -6.15 -21.57 35.34
CA SER A 212 -4.75 -21.75 35.73
C SER A 212 -4.00 -22.90 35.02
N ASN A 213 -4.72 -23.89 34.47
CA ASN A 213 -4.14 -25.00 33.72
C ASN A 213 -3.96 -24.71 32.22
N LEU A 214 -4.44 -23.55 31.74
CA LEU A 214 -4.40 -23.18 30.34
C LEU A 214 -2.95 -23.00 29.88
N ASN A 215 -2.56 -23.78 28.87
CA ASN A 215 -1.25 -23.72 28.23
C ASN A 215 -1.32 -23.26 26.77
N PHE A 216 -2.51 -23.25 26.16
CA PHE A 216 -2.74 -22.78 24.80
C PHE A 216 -4.00 -21.92 24.74
N LEU A 217 -3.81 -20.67 24.31
CA LEU A 217 -4.90 -19.72 24.10
C LEU A 217 -4.76 -19.09 22.71
N ALA A 218 -5.69 -19.43 21.81
CA ALA A 218 -5.74 -18.86 20.47
C ALA A 218 -7.10 -18.23 20.18
N LEU A 219 -7.10 -16.92 19.96
CA LEU A 219 -8.28 -16.07 19.75
C LEU A 219 -8.21 -15.28 18.42
N GLY A 220 -7.23 -15.59 17.56
CA GLY A 220 -6.94 -14.77 16.38
C GLY A 220 -8.03 -14.78 15.30
N GLY A 221 -7.98 -13.88 14.32
CA GLY A 221 -8.92 -13.85 13.20
C GLY A 221 -10.38 -13.63 13.64
N ASN A 222 -10.60 -12.66 14.52
CA ASN A 222 -11.91 -12.33 15.09
C ASN A 222 -12.10 -10.79 15.07
N LYS A 223 -13.11 -10.30 15.78
CA LYS A 223 -13.45 -8.87 15.93
C LYS A 223 -13.34 -8.43 17.39
N PHE A 224 -12.44 -9.03 18.17
CA PHE A 224 -12.22 -8.64 19.56
C PHE A 224 -11.63 -7.24 19.64
N SER A 225 -12.08 -6.45 20.61
CA SER A 225 -11.68 -5.06 20.80
C SER A 225 -11.35 -4.75 22.27
N GLY A 226 -10.78 -3.58 22.51
CA GLY A 226 -10.31 -3.19 23.84
C GLY A 226 -8.94 -3.79 24.19
N GLN A 227 -8.60 -3.77 25.47
CA GLN A 227 -7.29 -4.25 25.94
C GLN A 227 -7.33 -5.73 26.32
N VAL A 228 -6.18 -6.39 26.25
CA VAL A 228 -5.98 -7.72 26.87
C VAL A 228 -6.16 -7.55 28.39
N PRO A 229 -7.12 -8.23 29.03
CA PRO A 229 -7.39 -8.02 30.45
C PRO A 229 -6.22 -8.44 31.34
N TYR A 230 -5.95 -7.65 32.38
CA TYR A 230 -4.84 -7.92 33.30
C TYR A 230 -4.91 -9.30 33.98
N SER A 231 -6.11 -9.85 34.17
CA SER A 231 -6.28 -11.18 34.76
C SER A 231 -5.67 -12.30 33.91
N LEU A 232 -5.52 -12.11 32.59
CA LEU A 232 -4.88 -13.12 31.73
C LEU A 232 -3.38 -13.25 32.02
N TYR A 233 -2.74 -12.22 32.57
CA TYR A 233 -1.33 -12.28 32.95
C TYR A 233 -1.07 -13.17 34.18
N ASN A 234 -2.12 -13.71 34.83
CA ASN A 234 -1.99 -14.70 35.90
C ASN A 234 -1.78 -16.14 35.38
N LEU A 235 -1.90 -16.36 34.07
CA LEU A 235 -1.88 -17.69 33.46
C LEU A 235 -0.44 -18.16 33.20
N SER A 236 0.30 -18.49 34.27
CA SER A 236 1.74 -18.83 34.19
C SER A 236 2.10 -20.08 33.35
N ASN A 237 1.14 -20.96 33.06
CA ASN A 237 1.35 -22.17 32.27
C ASN A 237 1.27 -21.96 30.74
N ILE A 238 0.99 -20.73 30.28
CA ILE A 238 0.83 -20.42 28.86
C ILE A 238 2.13 -20.69 28.10
N GLN A 239 2.01 -21.54 27.07
CA GLN A 239 3.05 -21.87 26.09
C GLN A 239 2.73 -21.26 24.72
N VAL A 240 1.45 -21.15 24.35
CA VAL A 240 1.01 -20.50 23.12
C VAL A 240 -0.02 -19.43 23.45
N PHE A 241 0.29 -18.19 23.07
CA PHE A 241 -0.60 -17.05 23.19
C PHE A 241 -0.77 -16.37 21.83
N SER A 242 -1.96 -16.52 21.26
CA SER A 242 -2.30 -15.98 19.95
C SER A 242 -3.57 -15.13 19.98
N VAL A 243 -3.45 -13.87 19.56
CA VAL A 243 -4.55 -12.90 19.44
C VAL A 243 -4.51 -12.13 18.11
N THR A 244 -3.89 -12.73 17.09
CA THR A 244 -3.67 -12.10 15.77
C THR A 244 -4.96 -11.64 15.09
N ASP A 245 -4.91 -10.71 14.15
CA ASP A 245 -6.02 -10.29 13.30
C ASP A 245 -7.30 -9.96 14.10
N ASN A 246 -7.20 -8.95 14.96
CA ASN A 246 -8.29 -8.44 15.80
C ASN A 246 -8.25 -6.91 15.85
N GLN A 247 -9.04 -6.30 16.73
CA GLN A 247 -9.09 -4.84 16.96
C GLN A 247 -8.58 -4.48 18.36
N LEU A 248 -7.67 -5.28 18.91
CA LEU A 248 -7.16 -5.09 20.26
C LEU A 248 -6.20 -3.89 20.31
N VAL A 249 -6.21 -3.22 21.45
CA VAL A 249 -5.39 -2.03 21.74
C VAL A 249 -4.62 -2.22 23.04
N GLY A 250 -3.64 -1.36 23.30
CA GLY A 250 -2.90 -1.33 24.55
C GLY A 250 -1.40 -1.12 24.32
N ASN A 251 -0.73 -0.52 25.30
CA ASN A 251 0.68 -0.14 25.22
C ASN A 251 1.61 -0.92 26.17
N THR A 252 1.06 -1.79 27.01
CA THR A 252 1.82 -2.54 28.04
C THR A 252 1.95 -4.03 27.74
N LEU A 253 1.42 -4.52 26.61
CA LEU A 253 1.41 -5.95 26.29
C LEU A 253 2.82 -6.56 26.35
N LEU A 254 3.77 -5.99 25.60
CA LEU A 254 5.14 -6.51 25.55
C LEU A 254 5.89 -6.41 26.89
N LEU A 255 5.51 -5.49 27.77
CA LEU A 255 6.08 -5.38 29.11
C LEU A 255 5.61 -6.50 30.03
N ASN A 256 4.32 -6.85 29.95
CA ASN A 256 3.70 -7.83 30.85
C ASN A 256 3.99 -9.28 30.47
N ILE A 257 4.07 -9.59 29.17
CA ILE A 257 4.21 -10.97 28.67
C ILE A 257 5.42 -11.71 29.28
N PRO A 258 6.64 -11.14 29.33
CA PRO A 258 7.80 -11.85 29.90
C PRO A 258 7.68 -12.18 31.39
N MET A 259 6.93 -11.37 32.14
CA MET A 259 6.68 -11.61 33.56
C MET A 259 5.56 -12.62 33.78
N ALA A 260 4.56 -12.62 32.89
CA ALA A 260 3.36 -13.43 32.99
C ALA A 260 3.59 -14.88 32.55
N PHE A 261 4.30 -15.08 31.44
CA PHE A 261 4.35 -16.35 30.70
C PHE A 261 5.79 -16.87 30.57
N PRO A 262 6.38 -17.43 31.65
CA PRO A 262 7.79 -17.87 31.63
C PRO A 262 8.07 -19.06 30.70
N TYR A 263 7.05 -19.86 30.35
CA TYR A 263 7.17 -21.03 29.47
C TYR A 263 6.70 -20.76 28.03
N LEU A 264 6.55 -19.49 27.65
CA LEU A 264 6.01 -19.10 26.35
C LEU A 264 6.93 -19.57 25.21
N ARG A 265 6.36 -20.35 24.29
CA ARG A 265 7.00 -20.85 23.07
C ARG A 265 6.57 -20.06 21.85
N GLU A 266 5.30 -19.69 21.79
CA GLU A 266 4.74 -18.95 20.66
C GLU A 266 3.96 -17.75 21.15
N PHE A 267 4.35 -16.58 20.67
CA PHE A 267 3.66 -15.32 20.89
C PHE A 267 3.33 -14.68 19.56
N THR A 268 2.03 -14.57 19.26
CA THR A 268 1.56 -13.99 18.01
C THR A 268 0.43 -12.97 18.28
N CYS A 269 0.66 -11.70 17.99
CA CYS A 269 -0.35 -10.64 18.15
C CYS A 269 -0.48 -9.72 16.93
N GLY A 270 0.06 -10.12 15.78
CA GLY A 270 0.02 -9.32 14.57
C GLY A 270 -1.38 -8.97 14.05
N GLY A 271 -1.52 -7.92 13.25
CA GLY A 271 -2.83 -7.49 12.69
C GLY A 271 -3.76 -6.91 13.76
N ASN A 272 -3.24 -6.03 14.61
CA ASN A 272 -3.98 -5.39 15.70
C ASN A 272 -3.65 -3.88 15.78
N ARG A 273 -4.08 -3.21 16.86
CA ARG A 273 -3.81 -1.79 17.12
C ARG A 273 -3.01 -1.60 18.40
N PHE A 274 -2.12 -2.54 18.71
CA PHE A 274 -1.23 -2.42 19.86
C PHE A 274 -0.19 -1.32 19.61
N THR A 275 0.26 -0.68 20.69
CA THR A 275 1.32 0.33 20.68
C THR A 275 2.33 0.04 21.79
N GLY A 276 3.28 0.94 22.02
CA GLY A 276 4.32 0.77 23.04
C GLY A 276 5.67 0.36 22.45
N THR A 277 6.64 0.18 23.34
CA THR A 277 8.04 -0.07 22.96
C THR A 277 8.43 -1.53 23.09
N PHE A 278 9.51 -1.92 22.42
CA PHE A 278 10.10 -3.26 22.55
C PHE A 278 10.97 -3.32 23.82
N PRO A 279 10.57 -4.06 24.88
CA PRO A 279 11.33 -4.07 26.12
C PRO A 279 12.45 -5.12 26.09
N SER A 280 13.53 -4.85 26.83
CA SER A 280 14.63 -5.81 26.98
C SER A 280 14.20 -7.11 27.67
N SER A 281 13.13 -7.08 28.47
CA SER A 281 12.61 -8.25 29.18
C SER A 281 12.12 -9.38 28.26
N ILE A 282 11.83 -9.12 26.98
CA ILE A 282 11.52 -10.18 25.99
C ILE A 282 12.65 -11.24 25.96
N SER A 283 13.89 -10.82 26.17
CA SER A 283 15.06 -11.71 26.22
C SER A 283 15.01 -12.77 27.34
N ASN A 284 14.13 -12.61 28.34
CA ASN A 284 13.95 -13.58 29.42
C ASN A 284 13.12 -14.80 28.99
N LEU A 285 12.46 -14.77 27.84
CA LEU A 285 11.62 -15.86 27.34
C LEU A 285 12.46 -16.96 26.68
N SER A 286 13.26 -17.68 27.47
CA SER A 286 14.21 -18.69 26.96
C SER A 286 13.60 -19.85 26.16
N GLU A 287 12.29 -20.11 26.31
CA GLU A 287 11.55 -21.14 25.57
C GLU A 287 10.96 -20.64 24.24
N LEU A 288 11.07 -19.34 23.94
CA LEU A 288 10.43 -18.70 22.80
C LEU A 288 11.02 -19.20 21.47
N GLN A 289 10.12 -19.65 20.60
CA GLN A 289 10.39 -20.19 19.27
C GLN A 289 9.81 -19.29 18.19
N VAL A 290 8.59 -18.79 18.38
CA VAL A 290 7.89 -17.91 17.43
C VAL A 290 7.52 -16.61 18.11
N PHE A 291 8.02 -15.51 17.54
CA PHE A 291 7.68 -14.15 17.95
C PHE A 291 7.16 -13.38 16.75
N ASP A 292 5.85 -13.13 16.73
CA ASP A 292 5.14 -12.40 15.67
C ASP A 292 4.31 -11.26 16.28
N ILE A 293 4.69 -10.04 15.95
CA ILE A 293 3.99 -8.82 16.38
C ILE A 293 3.74 -7.87 15.19
N GLY A 294 3.73 -8.40 13.97
CA GLY A 294 3.64 -7.60 12.75
C GLY A 294 2.33 -6.79 12.65
N ASP A 295 2.25 -5.80 11.75
CA ASP A 295 1.02 -5.04 11.48
C ASP A 295 0.35 -4.48 12.77
N ASN A 296 1.09 -3.59 13.43
CA ASN A 296 0.71 -2.93 14.67
C ASN A 296 1.33 -1.52 14.72
N GLY A 297 1.17 -0.82 15.86
CA GLY A 297 1.75 0.50 16.12
C GLY A 297 2.92 0.48 17.11
N PHE A 298 3.65 -0.63 17.26
CA PHE A 298 4.82 -0.68 18.14
C PHE A 298 5.94 0.21 17.60
N HIS A 299 6.70 0.84 18.49
CA HIS A 299 7.68 1.86 18.11
C HIS A 299 8.94 1.87 18.99
N GLY A 300 9.92 2.69 18.61
CA GLY A 300 11.19 2.82 19.33
C GLY A 300 12.23 1.77 18.90
N PRO A 301 13.36 1.66 19.61
CA PRO A 301 14.42 0.73 19.25
C PRO A 301 14.06 -0.71 19.63
N ILE A 302 14.55 -1.67 18.84
CA ILE A 302 14.54 -3.09 19.21
C ILE A 302 15.71 -3.34 20.16
N SER A 303 15.46 -4.00 21.28
CA SER A 303 16.48 -4.30 22.28
C SER A 303 17.62 -5.13 21.68
N PRO A 304 18.91 -4.77 21.89
CA PRO A 304 20.05 -5.50 21.36
C PRO A 304 20.41 -6.76 22.17
N ASN A 305 19.56 -7.20 23.10
CA ASN A 305 19.84 -8.33 23.98
C ASN A 305 19.00 -9.57 23.62
N LEU A 306 18.78 -9.88 22.34
CA LEU A 306 17.94 -11.02 21.92
C LEU A 306 18.71 -12.35 21.89
N GLY A 307 20.03 -12.31 22.05
CA GLY A 307 20.89 -13.49 21.92
C GLY A 307 20.69 -14.60 22.96
N SER A 308 19.92 -14.36 24.02
CA SER A 308 19.52 -15.40 25.00
C SER A 308 18.40 -16.31 24.48
N LEU A 309 17.71 -15.92 23.39
CA LEU A 309 16.59 -16.66 22.82
C LEU A 309 17.09 -17.80 21.91
N HIS A 310 17.82 -18.75 22.47
CA HIS A 310 18.50 -19.82 21.71
C HIS A 310 17.56 -20.77 20.94
N LYS A 311 16.28 -20.80 21.31
CA LYS A 311 15.23 -21.60 20.64
C LYS A 311 14.46 -20.80 19.59
N LEU A 312 14.76 -19.51 19.41
CA LEU A 312 14.05 -18.64 18.48
C LEU A 312 14.24 -19.12 17.05
N GLN A 313 13.13 -19.39 16.37
CA GLN A 313 13.06 -19.82 14.98
C GLN A 313 12.49 -18.71 14.08
N ILE A 314 11.50 -17.97 14.57
CA ILE A 314 10.83 -16.93 13.79
C ILE A 314 10.85 -15.62 14.58
N PHE A 315 11.46 -14.59 13.99
CA PHE A 315 11.37 -13.21 14.46
C PHE A 315 10.69 -12.37 13.38
N PHE A 316 9.43 -12.03 13.63
CA PHE A 316 8.53 -11.41 12.65
C PHE A 316 7.92 -10.13 13.23
N VAL A 317 8.44 -8.98 12.80
CA VAL A 317 8.03 -7.66 13.30
C VAL A 317 7.72 -6.63 12.19
N PRO A 318 7.23 -7.02 10.99
CA PRO A 318 7.03 -6.06 9.91
C PRO A 318 5.85 -5.12 10.18
N PHE A 319 5.69 -4.08 9.35
CA PHE A 319 4.56 -3.14 9.40
C PHE A 319 4.34 -2.56 10.81
N ASN A 320 5.42 -2.01 11.37
CA ASN A 320 5.42 -1.33 12.66
C ASN A 320 6.16 0.01 12.52
N ARG A 321 6.51 0.64 13.63
CA ARG A 321 7.23 1.93 13.68
C ARG A 321 8.56 1.78 14.43
N PHE A 322 9.19 0.62 14.34
CA PHE A 322 10.49 0.38 14.98
C PHE A 322 11.61 1.15 14.28
N GLY A 323 12.59 1.58 15.07
CA GLY A 323 13.71 2.39 14.58
C GLY A 323 13.44 3.89 14.59
N SER A 324 14.49 4.64 14.32
CA SER A 324 14.51 6.10 14.29
C SER A 324 15.06 6.66 12.98
N GLY A 325 15.40 5.79 12.03
CA GLY A 325 16.08 6.14 10.79
C GLY A 325 17.57 6.40 10.96
N ARG A 326 18.15 6.07 12.11
CA ARG A 326 19.52 6.49 12.50
C ARG A 326 20.47 5.30 12.58
N ALA A 327 21.75 5.62 12.76
CA ALA A 327 22.75 4.63 13.12
C ALA A 327 22.32 3.85 14.38
N TYR A 328 22.74 2.58 14.47
CA TYR A 328 22.49 1.65 15.58
C TYR A 328 21.08 1.02 15.65
N ASP A 329 20.14 1.40 14.79
CA ASP A 329 18.81 0.74 14.74
C ASP A 329 18.92 -0.78 14.43
N LEU A 330 20.01 -1.22 13.79
CA LEU A 330 20.31 -2.62 13.46
C LEU A 330 21.18 -3.36 14.48
N ASP A 331 21.54 -2.76 15.61
CA ASP A 331 22.47 -3.37 16.57
C ASP A 331 21.93 -4.68 17.17
N PHE A 332 20.62 -4.88 17.19
CA PHE A 332 20.04 -6.14 17.64
C PHE A 332 20.43 -7.33 16.77
N LEU A 333 20.80 -7.12 15.50
CA LEU A 333 21.31 -8.18 14.62
C LEU A 333 22.57 -8.85 15.19
N PHE A 334 23.43 -8.10 15.88
CA PHE A 334 24.63 -8.68 16.52
C PHE A 334 24.27 -9.72 17.57
N SER A 335 23.13 -9.55 18.25
CA SER A 335 22.68 -10.49 19.27
C SER A 335 21.99 -11.72 18.67
N LEU A 336 21.31 -11.57 17.52
CA LEU A 336 20.67 -12.67 16.81
C LEU A 336 21.65 -13.71 16.25
N VAL A 337 22.94 -13.38 16.17
CA VAL A 337 24.01 -14.36 15.89
C VAL A 337 23.98 -15.54 16.87
N ASN A 338 23.57 -15.31 18.12
CA ASN A 338 23.45 -16.36 19.14
C ASN A 338 22.14 -17.17 19.05
N CYS A 339 21.21 -16.78 18.19
CA CYS A 339 19.95 -17.49 17.93
C CYS A 339 20.16 -18.54 16.83
N THR A 340 20.86 -19.63 17.15
CA THR A 340 21.33 -20.64 16.18
C THR A 340 20.21 -21.47 15.52
N GLN A 341 18.96 -21.35 15.99
CA GLN A 341 17.79 -22.00 15.41
C GLN A 341 16.98 -21.07 14.50
N LEU A 342 17.40 -19.81 14.34
CA LEU A 342 16.66 -18.82 13.56
C LEU A 342 16.51 -19.27 12.10
N GLN A 343 15.28 -19.25 11.61
CA GLN A 343 14.88 -19.64 10.26
C GLN A 343 14.35 -18.44 9.48
N LYS A 344 13.59 -17.55 10.15
CA LYS A 344 12.97 -16.39 9.52
C LYS A 344 13.26 -15.12 10.30
N LEU A 345 13.78 -14.12 9.60
CA LEU A 345 13.96 -12.76 10.08
C LEU A 345 13.23 -11.80 9.15
N VAL A 346 12.14 -11.21 9.63
CA VAL A 346 11.28 -10.30 8.86
C VAL A 346 11.08 -9.01 9.66
N ILE A 347 11.63 -7.91 9.15
CA ILE A 347 11.64 -6.57 9.78
C ILE A 347 11.19 -5.47 8.81
N GLU A 348 10.55 -5.86 7.71
CA GLU A 348 10.08 -5.00 6.62
C GLU A 348 9.11 -3.90 7.09
N GLU A 349 9.00 -2.78 6.37
CA GLU A 349 8.01 -1.73 6.63
C GLU A 349 8.10 -1.19 8.07
N ASN A 350 9.27 -0.62 8.38
CA ASN A 350 9.59 0.03 9.65
C ASN A 350 10.45 1.28 9.38
N TYR A 351 10.96 1.92 10.43
CA TYR A 351 11.86 3.07 10.35
C TYR A 351 13.30 2.70 10.74
N LEU A 352 13.76 1.48 10.44
CA LEU A 352 15.10 1.04 10.81
C LEU A 352 16.13 1.69 9.89
N GLY A 353 17.06 2.47 10.46
CA GLY A 353 18.22 3.03 9.77
C GLY A 353 19.50 2.22 9.96
N GLY A 354 20.64 2.84 9.67
CA GLY A 354 21.97 2.26 9.91
C GLY A 354 22.55 1.54 8.70
N VAL A 355 23.62 0.76 8.94
CA VAL A 355 24.40 0.09 7.88
C VAL A 355 24.50 -1.40 8.17
N LEU A 356 24.27 -2.23 7.15
CA LEU A 356 24.52 -3.66 7.22
C LEU A 356 26.02 -3.95 7.26
N THR A 357 26.45 -4.78 8.20
CA THR A 357 27.85 -5.22 8.33
C THR A 357 27.98 -6.71 8.02
N ASP A 358 29.22 -7.20 7.83
CA ASP A 358 29.50 -8.62 7.55
C ASP A 358 29.01 -9.60 8.64
N THR A 359 28.61 -9.10 9.81
CA THR A 359 28.02 -9.93 10.88
C THR A 359 26.69 -10.55 10.48
N ILE A 360 25.98 -10.02 9.47
CA ILE A 360 24.79 -10.66 8.91
C ILE A 360 25.08 -12.09 8.42
N GLY A 361 26.29 -12.34 7.93
CA GLY A 361 26.74 -13.65 7.48
C GLY A 361 27.01 -14.65 8.61
N ASN A 362 27.00 -14.20 9.86
CA ASN A 362 27.15 -15.04 11.05
C ASN A 362 25.80 -15.37 11.72
N LEU A 363 24.67 -14.92 11.15
CA LEU A 363 23.36 -15.39 11.58
C LEU A 363 23.23 -16.91 11.37
N SER A 364 22.17 -17.48 11.94
CA SER A 364 21.85 -18.90 11.86
C SER A 364 21.97 -19.45 10.43
N ASN A 365 22.68 -20.59 10.29
CA ASN A 365 22.73 -21.32 9.03
C ASN A 365 21.38 -21.92 8.62
N ASN A 366 20.40 -21.97 9.51
CA ASN A 366 19.04 -22.42 9.18
C ASN A 366 18.18 -21.30 8.58
N LEU A 367 18.71 -20.07 8.47
CA LEU A 367 17.97 -18.92 7.96
C LEU A 367 17.61 -19.17 6.48
N ASP A 368 16.30 -19.25 6.21
CA ASP A 368 15.76 -19.44 4.87
C ASP A 368 15.01 -18.20 4.35
N ILE A 369 14.59 -17.29 5.23
CA ILE A 369 13.97 -16.01 4.86
C ILE A 369 14.64 -14.85 5.61
N LEU A 370 15.17 -13.89 4.85
CA LEU A 370 15.66 -12.61 5.34
C LEU A 370 14.97 -11.50 4.55
N VAL A 371 14.05 -10.78 5.19
CA VAL A 371 13.31 -9.68 4.57
C VAL A 371 13.38 -8.45 5.46
N MET A 372 13.89 -7.37 4.89
CA MET A 372 14.20 -6.12 5.58
C MET A 372 13.95 -4.90 4.68
N GLY A 373 13.05 -5.07 3.70
CA GLY A 373 12.65 -4.01 2.77
C GLY A 373 11.86 -2.87 3.44
N SER A 374 11.56 -1.81 2.68
CA SER A 374 10.79 -0.65 3.13
C SER A 374 11.27 -0.10 4.48
N ASN A 375 12.56 0.25 4.54
CA ASN A 375 13.22 0.81 5.72
C ASN A 375 14.18 1.93 5.27
N GLN A 376 15.05 2.42 6.16
CA GLN A 376 16.01 3.50 5.90
C GLN A 376 17.46 2.99 5.95
N ILE A 377 17.66 1.72 5.62
CA ILE A 377 18.95 1.04 5.74
C ILE A 377 19.86 1.48 4.60
N SER A 378 21.11 1.76 4.92
CA SER A 378 22.08 2.40 4.03
C SER A 378 23.38 1.60 3.93
N GLY A 379 24.30 2.06 3.10
CA GLY A 379 25.58 1.41 2.85
C GLY A 379 25.44 0.23 1.90
N LYS A 380 26.45 -0.66 1.90
CA LYS A 380 26.56 -1.75 0.93
C LYS A 380 25.92 -3.04 1.43
N ILE A 381 25.48 -3.88 0.50
CA ILE A 381 25.18 -5.28 0.81
C ILE A 381 26.52 -5.99 1.11
N PRO A 382 26.73 -6.52 2.33
CA PRO A 382 28.02 -7.09 2.74
C PRO A 382 28.32 -8.43 2.06
N GLU A 383 29.60 -8.71 1.80
CA GLU A 383 30.04 -10.00 1.22
C GLU A 383 29.73 -11.19 2.14
N GLY A 384 29.58 -10.96 3.45
CA GLY A 384 29.14 -11.96 4.42
C GLY A 384 27.81 -12.64 4.07
N ILE A 385 26.94 -12.01 3.27
CA ILE A 385 25.62 -12.57 2.90
C ILE A 385 25.73 -13.97 2.26
N GLY A 386 26.80 -14.21 1.49
CA GLY A 386 27.03 -15.50 0.83
C GLY A 386 27.34 -16.68 1.77
N LYS A 387 27.42 -16.45 3.09
CA LYS A 387 27.53 -17.51 4.11
C LYS A 387 26.18 -18.15 4.44
N LEU A 388 25.06 -17.47 4.19
CA LEU A 388 23.70 -17.92 4.53
C LEU A 388 23.17 -18.92 3.50
N ILE A 389 23.86 -20.04 3.31
CA ILE A 389 23.66 -20.97 2.16
C ILE A 389 22.26 -21.58 2.04
N ASN A 390 21.46 -21.56 3.11
CA ASN A 390 20.08 -22.07 3.12
C ASN A 390 19.03 -21.00 2.77
N LEU A 391 19.46 -19.77 2.51
CA LEU A 391 18.58 -18.65 2.18
C LEU A 391 17.81 -18.90 0.88
N LYS A 392 16.49 -18.79 0.96
CA LYS A 392 15.54 -18.92 -0.16
C LYS A 392 14.96 -17.58 -0.58
N THR A 393 14.73 -16.68 0.37
CA THR A 393 14.25 -15.33 0.10
C THR A 393 15.21 -14.32 0.69
N LEU A 394 15.68 -13.40 -0.15
CA LEU A 394 16.39 -12.20 0.26
C LEU A 394 15.65 -10.97 -0.25
N GLY A 395 15.06 -10.21 0.68
CA GLY A 395 14.39 -8.94 0.39
C GLY A 395 15.01 -7.77 1.11
N MET A 396 15.47 -6.79 0.32
CA MET A 396 16.04 -5.53 0.79
C MET A 396 15.55 -4.34 -0.05
N GLU A 397 14.41 -4.48 -0.71
CA GLU A 397 13.77 -3.43 -1.50
C GLU A 397 13.47 -2.15 -0.70
N ARG A 398 13.25 -1.02 -1.38
CA ARG A 398 12.81 0.24 -0.74
C ARG A 398 13.67 0.64 0.45
N ASN A 399 14.97 0.76 0.23
CA ASN A 399 15.96 1.20 1.22
C ASN A 399 16.89 2.25 0.60
N SER A 400 17.95 2.63 1.32
CA SER A 400 19.03 3.50 0.84
C SER A 400 20.32 2.72 0.56
N LEU A 401 20.24 1.45 0.18
CA LEU A 401 21.40 0.62 -0.11
C LEU A 401 22.14 1.11 -1.36
N GLU A 402 23.46 1.12 -1.31
CA GLU A 402 24.36 1.55 -2.38
C GLU A 402 25.44 0.51 -2.67
N GLY A 403 26.29 0.77 -3.66
CA GLY A 403 27.33 -0.18 -4.07
C GLY A 403 26.83 -1.21 -5.07
N ILE A 404 27.61 -2.28 -5.21
CA ILE A 404 27.34 -3.38 -6.15
C ILE A 404 26.65 -4.54 -5.42
N ILE A 405 25.98 -5.41 -6.17
CA ILE A 405 25.57 -6.72 -5.65
C ILE A 405 26.85 -7.55 -5.41
N PRO A 406 27.09 -8.06 -4.17
CA PRO A 406 28.32 -8.80 -3.85
C PRO A 406 28.41 -10.11 -4.63
N TYR A 407 29.62 -10.50 -5.01
CA TYR A 407 29.82 -11.74 -5.78
C TYR A 407 29.52 -12.99 -4.94
N SER A 408 29.61 -12.89 -3.61
CA SER A 408 29.25 -13.99 -2.72
C SER A 408 27.79 -14.42 -2.83
N ILE A 409 26.89 -13.59 -3.39
CA ILE A 409 25.49 -13.96 -3.60
C ILE A 409 25.34 -15.23 -4.43
N GLY A 410 26.26 -15.50 -5.35
CA GLY A 410 26.28 -16.71 -6.18
C GLY A 410 26.50 -18.03 -5.42
N LYS A 411 26.80 -17.97 -4.10
CA LYS A 411 26.91 -19.14 -3.22
C LYS A 411 25.55 -19.63 -2.70
N LEU A 412 24.50 -18.82 -2.79
CA LEU A 412 23.19 -19.04 -2.18
C LEU A 412 22.29 -19.95 -3.03
N LYS A 413 22.72 -21.18 -3.31
CA LYS A 413 22.10 -22.08 -4.31
C LYS A 413 20.61 -22.39 -4.10
N ASN A 414 20.09 -22.20 -2.88
CA ASN A 414 18.69 -22.39 -2.54
C ASN A 414 17.82 -21.14 -2.77
N MET A 415 18.41 -20.04 -3.25
CA MET A 415 17.70 -18.78 -3.49
C MET A 415 16.59 -18.96 -4.53
N VAL A 416 15.39 -18.57 -4.15
CA VAL A 416 14.17 -18.57 -4.96
C VAL A 416 13.77 -17.14 -5.31
N ARG A 417 13.87 -16.21 -4.37
CA ARG A 417 13.43 -14.82 -4.55
C ARG A 417 14.51 -13.83 -4.14
N LEU A 418 14.85 -12.92 -5.05
CA LEU A 418 15.80 -11.83 -4.84
C LEU A 418 15.13 -10.49 -5.16
N THR A 419 14.84 -9.70 -4.14
CA THR A 419 14.20 -8.38 -4.27
C THR A 419 15.11 -7.28 -3.74
N LEU A 420 15.58 -6.41 -4.63
CA LEU A 420 16.55 -5.32 -4.37
C LEU A 420 16.12 -3.99 -5.01
N GLN A 421 14.90 -3.92 -5.53
CA GLN A 421 14.36 -2.74 -6.21
C GLN A 421 14.31 -1.50 -5.31
N GLU A 422 14.12 -0.32 -5.91
CA GLU A 422 13.91 0.94 -5.19
C GLU A 422 15.05 1.23 -4.18
N ASN A 423 16.29 1.18 -4.67
CA ASN A 423 17.52 1.44 -3.91
C ASN A 423 18.48 2.32 -4.72
N LYS A 424 19.74 2.47 -4.27
CA LYS A 424 20.81 3.23 -4.94
C LYS A 424 21.93 2.31 -5.43
N LEU A 425 21.63 1.04 -5.69
CA LEU A 425 22.63 0.05 -6.16
C LEU A 425 23.08 0.40 -7.57
N TYR A 426 24.37 0.21 -7.86
CA TYR A 426 24.98 0.56 -9.14
C TYR A 426 25.93 -0.53 -9.64
N GLY A 427 26.50 -0.31 -10.82
CA GLY A 427 27.43 -1.23 -11.46
C GLY A 427 26.69 -2.31 -12.26
N LYS A 428 27.44 -3.34 -12.68
CA LYS A 428 26.88 -4.42 -13.51
C LYS A 428 26.15 -5.45 -12.65
N ILE A 429 25.08 -6.03 -13.19
CA ILE A 429 24.45 -7.23 -12.63
C ILE A 429 25.48 -8.37 -12.68
N PRO A 430 25.89 -8.97 -11.54
CA PRO A 430 26.95 -9.97 -11.52
C PRO A 430 26.59 -11.28 -12.26
N LEU A 431 27.54 -11.81 -13.03
CA LEU A 431 27.37 -13.10 -13.75
C LEU A 431 27.04 -14.27 -12.80
N VAL A 432 27.50 -14.19 -11.55
CA VAL A 432 27.33 -15.22 -10.52
C VAL A 432 25.88 -15.43 -10.09
N ILE A 433 24.96 -14.49 -10.38
CA ILE A 433 23.52 -14.70 -10.17
C ILE A 433 23.02 -15.89 -11.00
N GLY A 434 23.63 -16.15 -12.16
CA GLY A 434 23.36 -17.34 -12.97
C GLY A 434 23.71 -18.69 -12.30
N ASN A 435 24.40 -18.68 -11.14
CA ASN A 435 24.63 -19.91 -10.36
C ASN A 435 23.40 -20.30 -9.51
N LEU A 436 22.42 -19.42 -9.38
CA LEU A 436 21.25 -19.57 -8.51
C LEU A 436 20.11 -20.22 -9.28
N THR A 437 20.26 -21.50 -9.63
CA THR A 437 19.36 -22.23 -10.54
C THR A 437 17.93 -22.41 -10.01
N MET A 438 17.69 -22.11 -8.72
CA MET A 438 16.38 -22.16 -8.08
C MET A 438 15.61 -20.83 -8.16
N LEU A 439 16.22 -19.76 -8.68
CA LEU A 439 15.59 -18.45 -8.79
C LEU A 439 14.32 -18.53 -9.64
N SER A 440 13.24 -18.06 -9.03
CA SER A 440 11.93 -17.88 -9.63
C SER A 440 11.60 -16.39 -9.79
N GLU A 441 12.06 -15.55 -8.87
CA GLU A 441 11.76 -14.12 -8.90
C GLU A 441 13.02 -13.26 -8.69
N VAL A 442 13.24 -12.32 -9.61
CA VAL A 442 14.32 -11.33 -9.53
C VAL A 442 13.74 -9.94 -9.80
N GLN A 443 13.79 -9.07 -8.79
CA GLN A 443 13.36 -7.68 -8.88
C GLN A 443 14.53 -6.73 -8.56
N LEU A 444 14.96 -5.96 -9.56
CA LEU A 444 16.11 -5.05 -9.53
C LEU A 444 15.75 -3.64 -10.00
N TYR A 445 14.47 -3.35 -10.19
CA TYR A 445 14.01 -2.12 -10.81
C TYR A 445 14.25 -0.87 -9.94
N SER A 446 14.17 0.33 -10.53
CA SER A 446 14.42 1.62 -9.86
C SER A 446 15.75 1.63 -9.08
N ASN A 447 16.85 1.40 -9.81
CA ASN A 447 18.23 1.41 -9.29
C ASN A 447 19.14 2.13 -10.31
N LYS A 448 20.46 2.00 -10.16
CA LYS A 448 21.48 2.59 -11.07
C LYS A 448 22.33 1.52 -11.74
N PHE A 449 21.78 0.33 -11.98
CA PHE A 449 22.51 -0.75 -12.65
C PHE A 449 22.85 -0.37 -14.09
N GLU A 450 24.05 -0.72 -14.53
CA GLU A 450 24.58 -0.39 -15.85
C GLU A 450 25.14 -1.63 -16.58
N GLY A 451 25.46 -1.46 -17.86
CA GLY A 451 25.97 -2.54 -18.69
C GLY A 451 24.85 -3.47 -19.21
N ILE A 452 25.19 -4.73 -19.47
CA ILE A 452 24.27 -5.71 -20.09
C ILE A 452 23.63 -6.62 -19.05
N ILE A 453 22.47 -7.19 -19.38
CA ILE A 453 21.91 -8.32 -18.63
C ILE A 453 22.80 -9.56 -18.88
N PRO A 454 23.30 -10.25 -17.83
CA PRO A 454 24.12 -11.45 -17.97
C PRO A 454 23.45 -12.59 -18.74
N PHE A 455 24.15 -13.17 -19.71
CA PHE A 455 23.71 -14.40 -20.40
C PHE A 455 23.61 -15.61 -19.46
N THR A 456 24.37 -15.60 -18.36
CA THR A 456 24.39 -16.68 -17.36
C THR A 456 23.06 -16.82 -16.62
N LEU A 457 22.19 -15.80 -16.63
CA LEU A 457 20.83 -15.89 -16.10
C LEU A 457 19.96 -16.91 -16.86
N GLY A 458 20.36 -17.33 -18.07
CA GLY A 458 19.72 -18.44 -18.79
C GLY A 458 19.79 -19.78 -18.03
N ASN A 459 20.73 -19.92 -17.08
CA ASN A 459 20.82 -21.10 -16.21
C ASN A 459 19.72 -21.14 -15.13
N CYS A 460 19.04 -20.02 -14.86
CA CYS A 460 17.96 -19.93 -13.88
C CYS A 460 16.63 -20.37 -14.51
N THR A 461 16.51 -21.67 -14.82
CA THR A 461 15.40 -22.22 -15.61
C THR A 461 14.04 -22.20 -14.90
N LYS A 462 13.99 -21.81 -13.62
CA LYS A 462 12.75 -21.68 -12.82
C LYS A 462 12.20 -20.26 -12.77
N MET A 463 12.80 -19.32 -13.51
CA MET A 463 12.43 -17.91 -13.50
C MET A 463 10.99 -17.72 -14.01
N GLU A 464 10.16 -17.09 -13.18
CA GLU A 464 8.78 -16.70 -13.45
C GLU A 464 8.67 -15.18 -13.62
N ILE A 465 9.44 -14.40 -12.84
CA ILE A 465 9.41 -12.94 -12.87
C ILE A 465 10.83 -12.38 -12.95
N PHE A 466 11.06 -11.52 -13.96
CA PHE A 466 12.28 -10.73 -14.06
C PHE A 466 11.95 -9.25 -14.33
N SER A 467 12.32 -8.39 -13.39
CA SER A 467 12.09 -6.95 -13.47
C SER A 467 13.39 -6.18 -13.23
N ALA A 468 13.81 -5.39 -14.22
CA ALA A 468 14.99 -4.53 -14.15
C ALA A 468 14.76 -3.16 -14.83
N HIS A 469 13.51 -2.70 -14.85
CA HIS A 469 13.13 -1.40 -15.39
C HIS A 469 13.70 -0.24 -14.56
N GLU A 470 13.66 0.98 -15.09
CA GLU A 470 14.16 2.20 -14.43
C GLU A 470 15.61 2.03 -13.93
N ASN A 471 16.51 1.73 -14.87
CA ASN A 471 17.94 1.55 -14.63
C ASN A 471 18.74 2.15 -15.81
N ASN A 472 20.06 1.99 -15.78
CA ASN A 472 20.98 2.41 -16.84
C ASN A 472 21.48 1.23 -17.68
N LEU A 473 20.70 0.14 -17.78
CA LEU A 473 21.08 -1.05 -18.56
C LEU A 473 21.06 -0.74 -20.05
N SER A 474 21.93 -1.41 -20.80
CA SER A 474 22.20 -1.14 -22.21
C SER A 474 22.57 -2.41 -22.96
N GLY A 475 22.81 -2.28 -24.27
CA GLY A 475 23.06 -3.41 -25.16
C GLY A 475 21.76 -4.09 -25.59
N ASN A 476 21.87 -5.29 -26.14
CA ASN A 476 20.71 -6.03 -26.64
C ASN A 476 20.03 -6.80 -25.51
N ILE A 477 18.71 -7.02 -25.65
CA ILE A 477 17.99 -7.98 -24.80
C ILE A 477 18.57 -9.38 -25.09
N PRO A 478 19.16 -10.09 -24.09
CA PRO A 478 19.89 -11.33 -24.34
C PRO A 478 18.95 -12.49 -24.65
N ASN A 479 18.96 -12.94 -25.91
CA ASN A 479 18.18 -14.11 -26.34
C ASN A 479 18.61 -15.40 -25.62
N GLN A 480 19.91 -15.55 -25.31
CA GLN A 480 20.41 -16.71 -24.58
C GLN A 480 20.03 -16.73 -23.10
N THR A 481 19.46 -15.65 -22.58
CA THR A 481 18.89 -15.62 -21.22
C THR A 481 17.42 -15.95 -21.28
N PHE A 482 16.61 -15.04 -21.85
CA PHE A 482 15.16 -15.11 -21.75
C PHE A 482 14.57 -16.16 -22.68
N GLY A 483 15.19 -16.43 -23.83
CA GLY A 483 14.68 -17.39 -24.82
C GLY A 483 14.62 -18.85 -24.35
N TYR A 484 15.25 -19.18 -23.21
CA TYR A 484 15.27 -20.52 -22.62
C TYR A 484 14.44 -20.64 -21.33
N GLN A 485 13.82 -19.55 -20.86
CA GLN A 485 13.10 -19.51 -19.58
C GLN A 485 11.61 -19.84 -19.78
N GLN A 486 11.29 -21.08 -20.14
CA GLN A 486 9.91 -21.49 -20.49
C GLN A 486 8.85 -21.18 -19.42
N GLY A 487 9.23 -21.05 -18.15
CA GLY A 487 8.34 -20.69 -17.05
C GLY A 487 8.11 -19.18 -16.86
N LEU A 488 8.71 -18.30 -17.67
CA LEU A 488 8.64 -16.85 -17.48
C LEU A 488 7.22 -16.33 -17.73
N ILE A 489 6.67 -15.64 -16.73
CA ILE A 489 5.31 -15.05 -16.71
C ILE A 489 5.40 -13.55 -16.97
N ALA A 490 6.39 -12.86 -16.37
CA ALA A 490 6.52 -11.41 -16.49
C ALA A 490 7.97 -11.00 -16.78
N LEU A 491 8.14 -10.19 -17.82
CA LEU A 491 9.41 -9.56 -18.20
C LEU A 491 9.25 -8.05 -18.30
N SER A 492 9.94 -7.31 -17.44
CA SER A 492 9.86 -5.85 -17.37
C SER A 492 11.24 -5.19 -17.43
N LEU A 493 11.52 -4.52 -18.56
CA LEU A 493 12.82 -3.91 -18.88
C LEU A 493 12.69 -2.43 -19.31
N PHE A 494 11.55 -1.80 -19.03
CA PHE A 494 11.26 -0.44 -19.47
C PHE A 494 12.16 0.63 -18.85
N SER A 495 12.17 1.84 -19.41
CA SER A 495 12.98 2.99 -18.95
C SER A 495 14.44 2.62 -18.72
N ASN A 496 15.10 2.15 -19.78
CA ASN A 496 16.50 1.78 -19.83
C ASN A 496 17.14 2.29 -21.14
N SER A 497 18.34 1.81 -21.48
CA SER A 497 19.04 2.11 -22.73
C SER A 497 19.22 0.87 -23.62
N PHE A 498 18.29 -0.09 -23.59
CA PHE A 498 18.36 -1.27 -24.46
C PHE A 498 18.27 -0.90 -25.93
N THR A 499 19.10 -1.54 -26.75
CA THR A 499 19.20 -1.36 -28.21
C THR A 499 18.94 -2.68 -28.93
N GLY A 500 19.00 -2.66 -30.26
CA GLY A 500 18.87 -3.87 -31.07
C GLY A 500 17.42 -4.32 -31.24
N LEU A 501 17.24 -5.56 -31.65
CA LEU A 501 15.95 -6.15 -31.98
C LEU A 501 15.28 -6.77 -30.74
N ILE A 502 13.95 -6.86 -30.76
CA ILE A 502 13.22 -7.76 -29.86
C ILE A 502 13.57 -9.20 -30.28
N PRO A 503 14.12 -10.05 -29.39
CA PRO A 503 14.50 -11.41 -29.75
C PRO A 503 13.30 -12.28 -30.16
N SER A 504 13.42 -12.98 -31.29
CA SER A 504 12.41 -13.96 -31.74
C SER A 504 12.21 -15.10 -30.74
N GLU A 505 13.25 -15.45 -29.98
CA GLU A 505 13.22 -16.50 -28.98
C GLU A 505 12.29 -16.20 -27.80
N LEU A 506 11.85 -14.93 -27.61
CA LEU A 506 10.78 -14.62 -26.66
C LEU A 506 9.46 -15.31 -27.05
N GLY A 507 9.27 -15.69 -28.32
CA GLY A 507 8.16 -16.51 -28.77
C GLY A 507 8.11 -17.92 -28.15
N ASN A 508 9.23 -18.41 -27.59
CA ASN A 508 9.24 -19.69 -26.89
C ASN A 508 8.53 -19.65 -25.52
N LEU A 509 8.17 -18.46 -25.03
CA LEU A 509 7.66 -18.22 -23.69
C LEU A 509 6.13 -18.30 -23.64
N ILE A 510 5.60 -19.51 -23.76
CA ILE A 510 4.15 -19.76 -23.86
C ILE A 510 3.34 -19.30 -22.63
N HIS A 511 4.00 -19.13 -21.48
CA HIS A 511 3.42 -18.65 -20.22
C HIS A 511 3.57 -17.14 -20.01
N LEU A 512 4.25 -16.43 -20.92
CA LEU A 512 4.48 -14.99 -20.79
C LEU A 512 3.15 -14.23 -20.86
N SER A 513 2.79 -13.59 -19.76
CA SER A 513 1.59 -12.78 -19.58
C SER A 513 1.88 -11.30 -19.76
N VAL A 514 3.02 -10.82 -19.25
CA VAL A 514 3.37 -9.40 -19.23
C VAL A 514 4.73 -9.16 -19.89
N LEU A 515 4.75 -8.30 -20.91
CA LEU A 515 5.97 -7.85 -21.57
C LEU A 515 6.02 -6.33 -21.67
N TYR A 516 6.89 -5.72 -20.86
CA TYR A 516 7.10 -4.27 -20.81
C TYR A 516 8.51 -3.90 -21.27
N LEU A 517 8.60 -3.23 -22.42
CA LEU A 517 9.85 -2.81 -23.05
C LEU A 517 9.86 -1.31 -23.41
N GLN A 518 8.90 -0.54 -22.91
CA GLN A 518 8.76 0.88 -23.23
C GLN A 518 9.95 1.74 -22.79
N GLU A 519 10.05 2.95 -23.32
CA GLU A 519 11.12 3.91 -23.00
C GLU A 519 12.53 3.31 -23.14
N ASN A 520 12.82 2.74 -24.31
CA ASN A 520 14.12 2.19 -24.67
C ASN A 520 14.54 2.68 -26.07
N LYS A 521 15.59 2.07 -26.66
CA LYS A 521 16.11 2.39 -28.01
C LYS A 521 16.01 1.16 -28.93
N LEU A 522 14.97 0.34 -28.75
CA LEU A 522 14.76 -0.87 -29.55
C LEU A 522 14.40 -0.51 -30.98
N ILE A 523 14.93 -1.28 -31.94
CA ILE A 523 14.76 -1.09 -33.39
C ILE A 523 14.19 -2.37 -34.03
N GLY A 524 13.93 -2.33 -35.33
CA GLY A 524 13.45 -3.48 -36.09
C GLY A 524 11.93 -3.63 -36.07
N GLU A 525 11.45 -4.83 -36.38
CA GLU A 525 10.03 -5.18 -36.40
C GLU A 525 9.66 -6.06 -35.19
N ILE A 526 8.36 -6.18 -34.89
CA ILE A 526 7.87 -7.12 -33.88
C ILE A 526 7.97 -8.56 -34.47
N PRO A 527 8.71 -9.49 -33.84
CA PRO A 527 8.95 -10.83 -34.39
C PRO A 527 7.67 -11.68 -34.43
N MET A 528 7.50 -12.46 -35.51
CA MET A 528 6.31 -13.30 -35.74
C MET A 528 6.18 -14.41 -34.69
N GLU A 529 7.29 -14.84 -34.13
CA GLU A 529 7.37 -15.89 -33.12
C GLU A 529 6.60 -15.52 -31.84
N LEU A 530 6.39 -14.23 -31.54
CA LEU A 530 5.54 -13.80 -30.41
C LEU A 530 4.07 -14.23 -30.53
N SER A 531 3.63 -14.68 -31.71
CA SER A 531 2.32 -15.31 -31.89
C SER A 531 2.10 -16.55 -31.03
N ALA A 532 3.17 -17.22 -30.59
CA ALA A 532 3.10 -18.38 -29.72
C ALA A 532 2.87 -18.04 -28.23
N CYS A 533 3.03 -16.78 -27.82
CA CYS A 533 2.80 -16.32 -26.44
C CYS A 533 1.30 -16.15 -26.13
N SER A 534 0.53 -17.23 -26.19
CA SER A 534 -0.94 -17.20 -26.07
C SER A 534 -1.46 -16.70 -24.71
N ALA A 535 -0.62 -16.68 -23.68
CA ALA A 535 -0.95 -16.16 -22.35
C ALA A 535 -0.82 -14.63 -22.23
N LEU A 536 -0.30 -13.94 -23.25
CA LEU A 536 0.01 -12.52 -23.18
C LEU A 536 -1.25 -11.68 -22.94
N THR A 537 -1.30 -11.01 -21.79
CA THR A 537 -2.33 -10.05 -21.39
C THR A 537 -1.88 -8.62 -21.65
N GLU A 538 -0.59 -8.34 -21.52
CA GLU A 538 -0.07 -6.98 -21.63
C GLU A 538 1.20 -6.92 -22.49
N LEU A 539 1.16 -6.09 -23.53
CA LEU A 539 2.27 -5.80 -24.42
C LEU A 539 2.46 -4.29 -24.55
N VAL A 540 3.53 -3.78 -23.95
CA VAL A 540 3.83 -2.33 -23.91
C VAL A 540 5.22 -2.09 -24.50
N LEU A 541 5.25 -1.49 -25.68
CA LEU A 541 6.44 -1.18 -26.48
C LEU A 541 6.60 0.33 -26.74
N GLU A 542 5.86 1.14 -25.98
CA GLU A 542 5.79 2.60 -26.11
C GLU A 542 7.17 3.28 -26.09
N SER A 543 7.35 4.41 -26.78
CA SER A 543 8.60 5.19 -26.75
C SER A 543 9.85 4.37 -27.11
N ASN A 544 9.87 3.81 -28.32
CA ASN A 544 11.03 3.10 -28.91
C ASN A 544 11.28 3.57 -30.37
N LEU A 545 12.18 2.90 -31.09
CA LEU A 545 12.52 3.15 -32.49
C LEU A 545 12.06 2.01 -33.42
N ILE A 546 11.03 1.25 -33.01
CA ILE A 546 10.51 0.09 -33.74
C ILE A 546 9.80 0.57 -35.01
N HIS A 547 10.06 -0.11 -36.13
CA HIS A 547 9.52 0.24 -37.45
C HIS A 547 8.84 -0.97 -38.10
N GLY A 548 8.44 -0.82 -39.37
CA GLY A 548 7.70 -1.85 -40.12
C GLY A 548 6.18 -1.72 -39.92
N SER A 549 5.44 -2.78 -40.27
CA SER A 549 3.99 -2.85 -40.07
C SER A 549 3.64 -3.46 -38.72
N ILE A 550 2.51 -3.06 -38.14
CA ILE A 550 1.91 -3.78 -37.01
C ILE A 550 1.54 -5.20 -37.49
N PRO A 551 2.05 -6.28 -36.89
CA PRO A 551 1.78 -7.64 -37.38
C PRO A 551 0.33 -8.08 -37.15
N SER A 552 -0.29 -8.72 -38.14
CA SER A 552 -1.66 -9.24 -38.03
C SER A 552 -1.81 -10.37 -37.01
N PHE A 553 -0.74 -11.11 -36.70
CA PHE A 553 -0.78 -12.18 -35.69
C PHE A 553 -1.15 -11.66 -34.30
N LEU A 554 -0.95 -10.37 -33.99
CA LEU A 554 -1.35 -9.80 -32.70
C LEU A 554 -2.86 -10.00 -32.44
N GLY A 555 -3.68 -10.05 -33.50
CA GLY A 555 -5.11 -10.38 -33.40
C GLY A 555 -5.42 -11.82 -32.99
N SER A 556 -4.41 -12.71 -32.92
CA SER A 556 -4.55 -14.09 -32.44
C SER A 556 -4.26 -14.27 -30.94
N LEU A 557 -3.70 -13.25 -30.28
CA LEU A 557 -3.39 -13.27 -28.85
C LEU A 557 -4.64 -12.95 -28.03
N LEU A 558 -5.58 -13.90 -27.97
CA LEU A 558 -6.95 -13.66 -27.49
C LEU A 558 -7.03 -13.16 -26.03
N SER A 559 -6.01 -13.39 -25.21
CA SER A 559 -5.93 -12.95 -23.82
C SER A 559 -5.50 -11.49 -23.64
N LEU A 560 -5.13 -10.79 -24.73
CA LEU A 560 -4.56 -9.44 -24.65
C LEU A 560 -5.59 -8.42 -24.13
N GLU A 561 -5.22 -7.74 -23.05
CA GLU A 561 -6.00 -6.70 -22.37
C GLU A 561 -5.42 -5.30 -22.60
N ILE A 562 -4.10 -5.18 -22.72
CA ILE A 562 -3.37 -3.92 -22.95
C ILE A 562 -2.39 -4.08 -24.10
N LEU A 563 -2.51 -3.22 -25.11
CA LEU A 563 -1.59 -3.10 -26.22
C LEU A 563 -1.19 -1.63 -26.42
N ASP A 564 0.05 -1.29 -26.07
CA ASP A 564 0.62 0.04 -26.32
C ASP A 564 1.83 -0.04 -27.26
N LEU A 565 1.65 0.47 -28.46
CA LEU A 565 2.67 0.58 -29.52
C LEU A 565 2.96 2.04 -29.86
N SER A 566 2.58 2.97 -28.98
CA SER A 566 2.66 4.40 -29.28
C SER A 566 4.09 4.94 -29.27
N ASN A 567 4.28 6.11 -29.88
CA ASN A 567 5.57 6.79 -29.97
C ASN A 567 6.69 5.89 -30.52
N ASN A 568 6.45 5.34 -31.72
CA ASN A 568 7.36 4.48 -32.48
C ASN A 568 7.36 4.93 -33.95
N ASN A 569 8.00 4.13 -34.82
CA ASN A 569 8.10 4.37 -36.25
C ASN A 569 7.27 3.36 -37.07
N PHE A 570 6.16 2.83 -36.51
CA PHE A 570 5.27 1.91 -37.22
C PHE A 570 4.61 2.60 -38.41
N SER A 571 4.46 1.87 -39.51
CA SER A 571 3.90 2.33 -40.78
C SER A 571 2.87 1.34 -41.32
N SER A 572 2.31 1.59 -42.52
CA SER A 572 1.27 0.77 -43.14
C SER A 572 -0.09 0.86 -42.44
N THR A 573 -0.98 -0.08 -42.73
CA THR A 573 -2.37 -0.13 -42.23
C THR A 573 -2.48 -0.81 -40.87
N ILE A 574 -3.51 -0.43 -40.09
CA ILE A 574 -3.89 -1.15 -38.87
C ILE A 574 -4.49 -2.51 -39.26
N PRO A 575 -3.97 -3.66 -38.78
CA PRO A 575 -4.51 -4.97 -39.12
C PRO A 575 -5.96 -5.14 -38.64
N HIS A 576 -6.82 -5.63 -39.52
CA HIS A 576 -8.23 -5.90 -39.19
C HIS A 576 -8.36 -6.99 -38.11
N GLU A 577 -7.40 -7.90 -38.02
CA GLU A 577 -7.38 -9.01 -37.06
C GLU A 577 -7.42 -8.54 -35.61
N LEU A 578 -7.00 -7.30 -35.29
CA LEU A 578 -7.09 -6.73 -33.94
C LEU A 578 -8.53 -6.63 -33.42
N VAL A 579 -9.53 -6.63 -34.31
CA VAL A 579 -10.96 -6.69 -33.95
C VAL A 579 -11.32 -7.96 -33.18
N ASN A 580 -10.55 -9.04 -33.34
CA ASN A 580 -10.81 -10.33 -32.69
C ASN A 580 -10.52 -10.33 -31.18
N LEU A 581 -9.78 -9.34 -30.68
CA LEU A 581 -9.33 -9.27 -29.29
C LEU A 581 -10.45 -8.80 -28.36
N LYS A 582 -11.17 -9.75 -27.77
CA LYS A 582 -12.39 -9.48 -26.98
C LYS A 582 -12.12 -8.89 -25.60
N PHE A 583 -10.97 -9.18 -25.01
CA PHE A 583 -10.59 -8.69 -23.69
C PHE A 583 -9.77 -7.39 -23.74
N LEU A 584 -9.43 -6.91 -24.95
CA LEU A 584 -8.63 -5.71 -25.13
C LEU A 584 -9.37 -4.48 -24.62
N SER A 585 -8.82 -3.91 -23.54
CA SER A 585 -9.38 -2.76 -22.82
C SER A 585 -8.63 -1.46 -23.11
N MET A 586 -7.37 -1.56 -23.56
CA MET A 586 -6.54 -0.43 -23.95
C MET A 586 -5.75 -0.76 -25.22
N LEU A 587 -5.91 0.07 -26.25
CA LEU A 587 -5.13 0.05 -27.50
C LEU A 587 -4.59 1.44 -27.80
N ASN A 588 -3.27 1.61 -27.71
CA ASN A 588 -2.62 2.88 -28.00
C ASN A 588 -1.64 2.73 -29.17
N LEU A 589 -1.99 3.34 -30.30
CA LEU A 589 -1.19 3.37 -31.54
C LEU A 589 -0.77 4.80 -31.91
N SER A 590 -0.92 5.75 -30.98
CA SER A 590 -0.64 7.17 -31.23
C SER A 590 0.83 7.44 -31.54
N PHE A 591 1.12 8.58 -32.18
CA PHE A 591 2.50 8.98 -32.54
C PHE A 591 3.26 7.91 -33.37
N ASN A 592 2.65 7.44 -34.45
CA ASN A 592 3.26 6.57 -35.46
C ASN A 592 3.06 7.16 -36.87
N HIS A 593 3.41 6.38 -37.91
CA HIS A 593 3.24 6.68 -39.33
C HIS A 593 2.18 5.78 -39.98
N LEU A 594 1.13 5.43 -39.25
CA LEU A 594 0.05 4.56 -39.74
C LEU A 594 -0.84 5.28 -40.77
N SER A 595 -1.39 4.52 -41.71
CA SER A 595 -2.18 5.01 -42.84
C SER A 595 -3.37 4.09 -43.16
N GLY A 596 -4.34 4.57 -43.91
CA GLY A 596 -5.48 3.76 -44.36
C GLY A 596 -6.64 3.69 -43.37
N GLU A 597 -7.55 2.76 -43.63
CA GLU A 597 -8.83 2.65 -42.90
C GLU A 597 -8.65 2.11 -41.48
N VAL A 598 -9.28 2.76 -40.49
CA VAL A 598 -9.39 2.23 -39.13
C VAL A 598 -10.45 1.12 -39.08
N PRO A 599 -10.14 -0.10 -38.61
CA PRO A 599 -11.11 -1.19 -38.53
C PRO A 599 -12.34 -0.84 -37.69
N GLU A 600 -13.49 -1.42 -38.05
CA GLU A 600 -14.74 -1.32 -37.28
C GLU A 600 -15.00 -2.62 -36.51
N GLY A 601 -15.48 -2.53 -35.27
CA GLY A 601 -15.72 -3.70 -34.40
C GLY A 601 -14.69 -3.88 -33.29
N GLY A 602 -15.00 -4.80 -32.35
CA GLY A 602 -14.11 -5.11 -31.22
C GLY A 602 -13.76 -3.88 -30.38
N VAL A 603 -12.48 -3.73 -30.02
CA VAL A 603 -11.96 -2.58 -29.27
C VAL A 603 -12.21 -1.23 -29.96
N PHE A 604 -12.25 -1.20 -31.31
CA PHE A 604 -12.38 0.04 -32.08
C PHE A 604 -13.74 0.71 -31.94
N ASN A 605 -14.75 0.00 -31.43
CA ASN A 605 -16.05 0.58 -31.09
C ASN A 605 -16.03 1.37 -29.77
N ASN A 606 -14.98 1.24 -28.97
CA ASN A 606 -14.85 1.88 -27.66
C ASN A 606 -13.83 3.03 -27.73
N ILE A 607 -14.32 4.27 -27.94
CA ILE A 607 -13.45 5.44 -28.10
C ILE A 607 -12.56 5.76 -26.89
N THR A 608 -12.95 5.34 -25.68
CA THR A 608 -12.12 5.53 -24.49
C THR A 608 -11.00 4.50 -24.37
N ALA A 609 -11.13 3.36 -25.06
CA ALA A 609 -10.14 2.29 -25.07
C ALA A 609 -9.07 2.49 -26.14
N ILE A 610 -9.32 3.30 -27.18
CA ILE A 610 -8.39 3.48 -28.31
C ILE A 610 -7.75 4.86 -28.35
N SER A 611 -6.48 4.90 -28.74
CA SER A 611 -5.71 6.14 -28.95
C SER A 611 -4.94 6.06 -30.28
N LEU A 612 -5.37 6.87 -31.25
CA LEU A 612 -4.85 6.83 -32.64
C LEU A 612 -4.24 8.17 -33.10
N PHE A 613 -4.22 9.17 -32.23
CA PHE A 613 -3.86 10.54 -32.61
C PHE A 613 -2.40 10.64 -33.08
N ARG A 614 -2.11 11.68 -33.87
CA ARG A 614 -0.81 11.91 -34.54
C ARG A 614 -0.42 10.92 -35.65
N ASN A 615 -1.31 10.03 -36.09
CA ASN A 615 -1.19 9.33 -37.38
C ASN A 615 -1.94 10.13 -38.46
N LYS A 616 -1.22 10.80 -39.37
CA LYS A 616 -1.82 11.80 -40.28
C LYS A 616 -2.64 11.21 -41.42
N ASP A 617 -2.33 9.98 -41.81
CA ASP A 617 -2.86 9.35 -43.02
C ASP A 617 -3.95 8.30 -42.72
N LEU A 618 -4.47 8.26 -41.48
CA LEU A 618 -5.61 7.43 -41.09
C LEU A 618 -6.94 8.04 -41.56
N CYS A 619 -7.86 7.18 -41.98
CA CYS A 619 -9.17 7.54 -42.49
C CYS A 619 -10.24 6.52 -42.05
N GLY A 620 -11.53 6.83 -42.21
CA GLY A 620 -12.64 5.90 -41.90
C GLY A 620 -12.85 5.62 -40.40
N GLY A 621 -13.33 4.42 -40.07
CA GLY A 621 -13.68 4.00 -38.72
C GLY A 621 -14.99 4.60 -38.18
N ILE A 622 -15.25 4.38 -36.88
CA ILE A 622 -16.49 4.85 -36.25
C ILE A 622 -16.62 6.39 -36.29
N PRO A 623 -17.83 6.95 -36.47
CA PRO A 623 -18.04 8.39 -36.64
C PRO A 623 -17.43 9.26 -35.53
N GLN A 624 -17.36 8.73 -34.30
CA GLN A 624 -16.85 9.42 -33.13
C GLN A 624 -15.34 9.76 -33.21
N LEU A 625 -14.58 9.12 -34.11
CA LEU A 625 -13.15 9.37 -34.31
C LEU A 625 -12.83 10.63 -35.11
N ASN A 626 -13.82 11.24 -35.78
CA ASN A 626 -13.66 12.45 -36.61
C ASN A 626 -12.56 12.35 -37.69
N LEU A 627 -12.31 11.16 -38.23
CA LEU A 627 -11.37 10.96 -39.34
C LEU A 627 -12.04 11.24 -40.69
N SER A 628 -11.25 11.67 -41.68
CA SER A 628 -11.76 11.85 -43.06
C SER A 628 -12.17 10.52 -43.67
N ALA A 629 -13.18 10.51 -44.54
CA ALA A 629 -13.54 9.32 -45.31
C ALA A 629 -12.36 8.87 -46.19
N CYS A 630 -12.09 7.56 -46.24
CA CYS A 630 -11.01 7.03 -47.07
C CYS A 630 -11.26 7.31 -48.55
N PRO A 631 -10.24 7.73 -49.32
CA PRO A 631 -10.38 7.95 -50.75
C PRO A 631 -10.73 6.62 -51.43
N MET A 632 -11.94 6.52 -51.99
CA MET A 632 -12.36 5.37 -52.76
C MET A 632 -11.48 5.22 -53.99
N LEU A 633 -10.60 4.21 -54.01
CA LEU A 633 -9.99 3.72 -55.24
C LEU A 633 -11.11 3.16 -56.14
N PRO A 634 -11.33 3.70 -57.35
CA PRO A 634 -12.43 3.23 -58.18
C PRO A 634 -12.13 1.82 -58.69
N LEU A 635 -12.90 0.85 -58.18
CA LEU A 635 -13.13 -0.45 -58.81
C LEU A 635 -13.47 -0.24 -60.29
N GLN A 636 -12.71 -0.91 -61.14
CA GLN A 636 -12.82 -0.91 -62.60
C GLN A 636 -14.29 -1.03 -63.06
N LYS A 637 -14.81 0.05 -63.66
CA LYS A 637 -16.05 0.00 -64.45
C LYS A 637 -15.76 0.15 -65.94
N LYS A 638 -16.37 -0.79 -66.68
CA LYS A 638 -16.30 -1.03 -68.11
C LYS A 638 -16.53 0.23 -68.97
N HIS A 639 -15.73 0.32 -70.03
CA HIS A 639 -15.94 1.01 -71.32
C HIS A 639 -17.25 1.81 -71.53
N LYS A 640 -17.12 3.11 -71.87
CA LYS A 640 -17.48 3.70 -73.18
C LYS A 640 -17.14 5.22 -73.22
N ARG A 641 -16.38 5.62 -74.26
CA ARG A 641 -16.24 6.91 -75.01
C ARG A 641 -16.71 8.23 -74.33
N SER A 642 -16.03 9.38 -74.44
CA SER A 642 -15.41 10.01 -75.63
C SER A 642 -14.40 11.14 -75.32
N LEU A 643 -13.60 11.46 -76.34
CA LEU A 643 -12.50 12.42 -76.44
C LEU A 643 -12.85 13.93 -76.33
N LYS A 644 -11.86 14.68 -75.80
CA LYS A 644 -11.26 15.98 -76.25
C LYS A 644 -10.98 16.85 -75.00
N LYS A 645 -9.82 17.46 -74.74
CA LYS A 645 -8.52 17.61 -75.42
C LYS A 645 -7.51 18.05 -74.34
N ARG A 646 -6.27 17.58 -74.50
CA ARG A 646 -5.03 18.04 -73.86
C ARG A 646 -4.73 19.52 -74.19
N VAL A 647 -4.12 20.24 -73.24
CA VAL A 647 -2.93 21.13 -73.39
C VAL A 647 -2.28 21.20 -71.99
N ILE A 648 -1.26 20.40 -71.67
CA ILE A 648 0.20 20.72 -71.75
C ILE A 648 0.50 21.96 -70.88
N LEU A 649 0.88 21.81 -69.61
CA LEU A 649 2.27 21.63 -69.14
C LEU A 649 3.26 22.62 -69.79
N ILE A 650 4.04 23.32 -68.99
CA ILE A 650 5.08 24.31 -69.35
C ILE A 650 4.58 25.77 -69.32
N MET A 651 4.55 26.35 -68.13
CA MET A 651 5.32 27.58 -67.84
C MET A 651 5.88 27.45 -66.43
N ALA A 652 7.04 26.81 -66.40
CA ALA A 652 7.96 26.71 -65.29
C ALA A 652 8.40 28.09 -64.79
N PHE A 653 8.57 28.21 -63.48
CA PHE A 653 9.68 28.96 -62.86
C PHE A 653 9.69 30.49 -62.89
N GLY A 654 8.54 31.17 -62.96
CA GLY A 654 8.49 32.65 -62.87
C GLY A 654 7.97 33.28 -61.57
N GLY A 655 7.17 32.56 -60.77
CA GLY A 655 6.35 33.20 -59.71
C GLY A 655 6.85 33.07 -58.27
N VAL A 656 7.80 32.17 -58.01
CA VAL A 656 8.08 31.69 -56.65
C VAL A 656 8.99 32.64 -55.85
N LEU A 657 9.76 33.52 -56.51
CA LEU A 657 10.67 34.43 -55.80
C LEU A 657 10.04 35.79 -55.44
N ILE A 658 9.01 36.22 -56.18
CA ILE A 658 8.31 37.51 -55.95
C ILE A 658 7.15 37.33 -54.95
N SER A 659 6.57 36.13 -54.87
CA SER A 659 5.58 35.79 -53.83
C SER A 659 6.21 35.67 -52.44
N PHE A 660 7.48 35.26 -52.36
CA PHE A 660 8.17 35.05 -51.08
C PHE A 660 8.49 36.37 -50.33
N VAL A 661 8.75 37.46 -51.07
CA VAL A 661 9.03 38.78 -50.49
C VAL A 661 7.73 39.55 -50.19
N ALA A 662 6.67 39.34 -50.97
CA ALA A 662 5.34 39.93 -50.70
C ALA A 662 4.61 39.27 -49.52
N PHE A 663 4.83 37.96 -49.29
CA PHE A 663 4.19 37.25 -48.18
C PHE A 663 4.81 37.61 -46.81
N ILE A 664 6.11 37.95 -46.76
CA ILE A 664 6.78 38.45 -45.55
C ILE A 664 6.28 39.86 -45.17
N SER A 665 5.86 40.66 -46.15
CA SER A 665 5.21 41.96 -45.88
C SER A 665 3.76 41.82 -45.40
N ILE A 666 3.06 40.74 -45.80
CA ILE A 666 1.71 40.40 -45.30
C ILE A 666 1.76 39.74 -43.91
N TYR A 667 2.91 39.21 -43.50
CA TYR A 667 3.12 38.76 -42.12
C TYR A 667 2.96 39.88 -41.08
N LEU A 668 3.07 41.17 -41.44
CA LEU A 668 3.22 42.23 -40.44
C LEU A 668 1.98 43.09 -40.14
N PHE A 669 0.84 42.93 -40.83
CA PHE A 669 -0.30 43.85 -40.60
C PHE A 669 -1.71 43.27 -40.39
N LYS A 670 -1.93 41.96 -40.32
CA LYS A 670 -3.23 41.42 -39.85
C LYS A 670 -3.10 40.23 -38.90
N LYS A 671 -2.99 40.59 -37.63
CA LYS A 671 -3.18 39.74 -36.45
C LYS A 671 -4.67 39.42 -36.27
N LYS A 672 -5.09 38.15 -36.27
CA LYS A 672 -5.95 37.56 -35.22
C LYS A 672 -6.17 36.04 -35.36
N ALA A 673 -6.13 35.40 -34.19
CA ALA A 673 -6.65 34.08 -33.80
C ALA A 673 -5.98 32.80 -34.37
N LYS A 674 -4.89 32.37 -33.72
CA LYS A 674 -4.51 30.95 -33.67
C LYS A 674 -5.44 30.22 -32.68
N LYS A 675 -6.27 29.30 -33.17
CA LYS A 675 -6.99 28.34 -32.33
C LYS A 675 -6.05 27.17 -32.06
N LEU A 676 -5.53 27.10 -30.83
CA LEU A 676 -4.65 26.03 -30.35
C LEU A 676 -5.53 25.00 -29.64
N SER A 677 -5.70 23.83 -30.24
CA SER A 677 -6.41 22.70 -29.63
C SER A 677 -5.57 22.12 -28.49
N THR A 678 -5.93 22.50 -27.27
CA THR A 678 -5.45 21.91 -26.01
C THR A 678 -6.14 20.57 -25.75
N THR A 679 -5.36 19.50 -25.72
CA THR A 679 -5.69 18.14 -25.23
C THR A 679 -4.41 17.73 -24.49
N SER A 680 -4.35 17.20 -23.27
CA SER A 680 -5.28 16.72 -22.26
C SER A 680 -4.42 16.43 -21.01
N LEU A 681 -4.74 17.00 -19.85
CA LEU A 681 -4.03 16.71 -18.57
C LEU A 681 -4.80 15.72 -17.67
N ALA A 682 -6.00 15.30 -18.10
CA ALA A 682 -6.98 14.63 -17.22
C ALA A 682 -7.19 13.13 -17.53
N LEU A 683 -6.30 12.47 -18.26
CA LEU A 683 -6.40 11.03 -18.56
C LEU A 683 -5.38 10.16 -17.80
N GLN A 684 -4.48 10.76 -17.02
CA GLN A 684 -3.38 10.04 -16.37
C GLN A 684 -3.60 9.78 -14.85
N TYR A 685 -4.60 10.39 -14.20
CA TYR A 685 -4.61 10.46 -12.72
C TYR A 685 -5.95 10.14 -12.01
N GLY A 686 -6.97 9.61 -12.71
CA GLY A 686 -8.20 9.14 -12.05
C GLY A 686 -9.07 10.20 -11.36
N TYR A 687 -8.86 11.50 -11.61
CA TYR A 687 -9.70 12.57 -11.06
C TYR A 687 -11.08 12.64 -11.72
N VAL A 688 -12.11 12.97 -10.95
CA VAL A 688 -13.46 13.29 -11.46
C VAL A 688 -13.35 14.52 -12.37
N LYS A 689 -13.71 14.39 -13.66
CA LYS A 689 -13.73 15.51 -14.59
C LYS A 689 -14.93 16.41 -14.29
N VAL A 690 -14.68 17.72 -14.19
CA VAL A 690 -15.72 18.75 -14.02
C VAL A 690 -15.78 19.66 -15.23
N SER A 691 -16.99 19.94 -15.70
CA SER A 691 -17.27 20.83 -16.83
C SER A 691 -17.45 22.29 -16.39
N TYR A 692 -17.35 23.24 -17.33
CA TYR A 692 -17.68 24.64 -17.09
C TYR A 692 -19.11 24.80 -16.52
N GLY A 693 -20.09 24.06 -17.06
CA GLY A 693 -21.48 24.16 -16.62
C GLY A 693 -21.67 23.78 -15.16
N GLU A 694 -21.00 22.72 -14.70
CA GLU A 694 -21.02 22.29 -13.30
C GLU A 694 -20.35 23.30 -12.38
N LEU A 695 -19.21 23.87 -12.77
CA LEU A 695 -18.52 24.91 -11.99
C LEU A 695 -19.35 26.21 -11.93
N HIS A 696 -19.97 26.58 -13.06
CA HIS A 696 -20.87 27.73 -13.13
C HIS A 696 -22.09 27.53 -12.22
N GLN A 697 -22.70 26.35 -12.19
CA GLN A 697 -23.81 26.06 -11.29
C GLN A 697 -23.36 26.03 -9.81
N ALA A 698 -22.24 25.35 -9.51
CA ALA A 698 -21.72 25.17 -8.17
C ALA A 698 -21.33 26.50 -7.48
N THR A 699 -20.91 27.49 -8.27
CA THR A 699 -20.50 28.83 -7.81
C THR A 699 -21.59 29.88 -7.97
N ASN A 700 -22.80 29.49 -8.37
CA ASN A 700 -23.92 30.39 -8.70
C ASN A 700 -23.54 31.47 -9.73
N GLY A 701 -22.98 31.04 -10.86
CA GLY A 701 -22.55 31.89 -11.96
C GLY A 701 -21.30 32.72 -11.65
N PHE A 702 -20.39 32.21 -10.80
CA PHE A 702 -19.25 32.97 -10.30
C PHE A 702 -19.66 34.31 -9.64
N SER A 703 -20.76 34.27 -8.88
CA SER A 703 -21.32 35.43 -8.16
C SER A 703 -20.32 36.05 -7.19
N SER A 704 -20.36 37.37 -7.03
CA SER A 704 -19.58 38.09 -6.02
C SER A 704 -19.87 37.62 -4.59
N SER A 705 -21.06 37.10 -4.32
CA SER A 705 -21.44 36.51 -3.02
C SER A 705 -20.63 35.26 -2.65
N ASN A 706 -20.01 34.61 -3.63
CA ASN A 706 -19.17 33.42 -3.45
C ASN A 706 -17.67 33.73 -3.67
N LEU A 707 -17.31 34.99 -3.90
CA LEU A 707 -15.91 35.38 -4.12
C LEU A 707 -15.13 35.28 -2.82
N VAL A 708 -14.12 34.42 -2.80
CA VAL A 708 -13.22 34.21 -1.65
C VAL A 708 -12.04 35.17 -1.70
N GLY A 709 -11.51 35.43 -2.89
CA GLY A 709 -10.40 36.36 -3.09
C GLY A 709 -9.98 36.49 -4.54
N THR A 710 -9.23 37.56 -4.84
CA THR A 710 -8.69 37.85 -6.17
C THR A 710 -7.17 37.92 -6.12
N GLY A 711 -6.52 37.13 -6.99
CA GLY A 711 -5.07 37.09 -7.14
C GLY A 711 -4.61 37.67 -8.49
N SER A 712 -3.30 37.65 -8.72
CA SER A 712 -2.67 38.19 -9.93
C SER A 712 -3.10 37.47 -11.22
N PHE A 713 -3.41 36.18 -11.15
CA PHE A 713 -3.76 35.36 -12.32
C PHE A 713 -5.22 34.92 -12.37
N GLY A 714 -6.06 35.28 -11.40
CA GLY A 714 -7.43 34.79 -11.34
C GLY A 714 -8.19 35.10 -10.05
N SER A 715 -9.42 34.61 -9.96
CA SER A 715 -10.32 34.80 -8.82
C SER A 715 -10.71 33.44 -8.24
N VAL A 716 -10.83 33.34 -6.92
CA VAL A 716 -11.22 32.12 -6.22
C VAL A 716 -12.65 32.25 -5.73
N TYR A 717 -13.49 31.26 -6.06
CA TYR A 717 -14.90 31.21 -5.67
C TYR A 717 -15.18 30.00 -4.79
N ARG A 718 -16.03 30.15 -3.79
CA ARG A 718 -16.58 29.04 -3.03
C ARG A 718 -17.68 28.36 -3.86
N GLY A 719 -17.66 27.04 -3.91
CA GLY A 719 -18.68 26.26 -4.62
C GLY A 719 -19.04 24.96 -3.93
N ASN A 720 -20.23 24.44 -4.25
CA ASN A 720 -20.68 23.12 -3.81
C ASN A 720 -20.87 22.23 -5.04
N LEU A 721 -19.97 21.27 -5.24
CA LEU A 721 -20.05 20.30 -6.33
C LEU A 721 -20.67 18.99 -5.82
N VAL A 722 -21.62 18.44 -6.57
CA VAL A 722 -22.36 17.21 -6.18
C VAL A 722 -21.43 16.02 -5.91
N HIS A 723 -20.29 15.96 -6.58
CA HIS A 723 -19.30 14.90 -6.43
C HIS A 723 -18.50 14.98 -5.13
N PHE A 724 -18.48 16.12 -4.43
CA PHE A 724 -17.68 16.33 -3.22
C PHE A 724 -18.59 16.64 -2.02
N LYS A 725 -18.38 15.95 -0.89
CA LYS A 725 -19.19 16.12 0.32
C LYS A 725 -18.91 17.44 1.07
N ARG A 726 -17.72 18.02 0.85
CA ARG A 726 -17.27 19.27 1.45
C ARG A 726 -17.30 20.40 0.41
N PRO A 727 -17.48 21.67 0.84
CA PRO A 727 -17.34 22.82 -0.06
C PRO A 727 -15.97 22.83 -0.73
N VAL A 728 -15.91 23.35 -1.96
CA VAL A 728 -14.68 23.45 -2.75
C VAL A 728 -14.30 24.91 -3.01
N ALA A 729 -13.02 25.16 -3.24
CA ALA A 729 -12.50 26.43 -3.75
C ALA A 729 -12.18 26.30 -5.24
N VAL A 730 -12.85 27.10 -6.07
CA VAL A 730 -12.72 27.12 -7.53
C VAL A 730 -11.90 28.34 -7.95
N LYS A 731 -10.61 28.14 -8.26
CA LYS A 731 -9.70 29.18 -8.77
C LYS A 731 -9.90 29.31 -10.28
N VAL A 732 -10.60 30.36 -10.71
CA VAL A 732 -10.85 30.69 -12.11
C VAL A 732 -9.76 31.61 -12.63
N LEU A 733 -9.08 31.21 -13.70
CA LEU A 733 -7.93 31.95 -14.24
C LEU A 733 -8.41 33.06 -15.17
N ASN A 734 -7.90 34.28 -14.97
CA ASN A 734 -8.12 35.39 -15.88
C ASN A 734 -7.16 35.30 -17.07
N LEU A 735 -7.61 34.61 -18.14
CA LEU A 735 -6.78 34.34 -19.33
C LEU A 735 -6.40 35.59 -20.13
N GLN A 736 -7.01 36.75 -19.86
CA GLN A 736 -6.58 38.03 -20.45
C GLN A 736 -5.28 38.55 -19.81
N THR A 737 -4.94 38.06 -18.61
CA THR A 737 -3.71 38.44 -17.92
C THR A 737 -2.51 37.69 -18.51
N HIS A 738 -1.48 38.44 -18.91
CA HIS A 738 -0.27 37.86 -19.47
C HIS A 738 0.41 36.91 -18.46
N GLY A 739 0.53 35.63 -18.82
CA GLY A 739 1.13 34.60 -17.96
C GLY A 739 0.13 33.71 -17.22
N ALA A 740 -1.17 34.03 -17.18
CA ALA A 740 -2.17 33.23 -16.45
C ALA A 740 -2.25 31.76 -16.93
N SER A 741 -2.17 31.53 -18.25
CA SER A 741 -2.12 30.16 -18.79
C SER A 741 -0.83 29.40 -18.40
N LYS A 742 0.30 30.11 -18.23
CA LYS A 742 1.55 29.51 -17.74
C LYS A 742 1.47 29.18 -16.25
N SER A 743 0.85 30.06 -15.45
CA SER A 743 0.56 29.83 -14.02
C SER A 743 -0.30 28.58 -13.84
N PHE A 744 -1.37 28.44 -14.61
CA PHE A 744 -2.22 27.24 -14.62
C PHE A 744 -1.41 25.97 -14.88
N MET A 745 -0.56 25.97 -15.91
CA MET A 745 0.27 24.81 -16.25
C MET A 745 1.33 24.51 -15.19
N ALA A 746 1.93 25.53 -14.58
CA ALA A 746 2.91 25.35 -13.50
C ALA A 746 2.27 24.73 -12.27
N GLU A 747 1.09 25.22 -11.86
CA GLU A 747 0.34 24.75 -10.71
C GLU A 747 -0.17 23.31 -10.92
N CYS A 748 -0.72 22.98 -12.09
CA CYS A 748 -1.10 21.60 -12.43
C CYS A 748 0.11 20.66 -12.51
N LYS A 749 1.27 21.12 -13.00
CA LYS A 749 2.48 20.30 -13.11
C LYS A 749 3.13 20.05 -11.75
N ALA A 750 3.19 21.07 -10.90
CA ALA A 750 3.73 20.95 -9.55
C ALA A 750 2.81 20.09 -8.67
N LEU A 751 1.54 20.46 -8.53
CA LEU A 751 0.62 19.78 -7.60
C LEU A 751 0.01 18.48 -8.14
N GLY A 752 0.10 18.21 -9.45
CA GLY A 752 -0.43 16.98 -10.05
C GLY A 752 0.28 15.70 -9.63
N LYS A 753 1.50 15.79 -9.07
CA LYS A 753 2.34 14.65 -8.63
C LYS A 753 2.65 14.64 -7.13
N ILE A 754 2.22 15.67 -6.39
CA ILE A 754 2.66 15.94 -5.01
C ILE A 754 1.49 15.69 -4.06
N LYS A 755 1.69 14.82 -3.07
CA LYS A 755 0.70 14.55 -2.00
C LYS A 755 1.38 14.67 -0.64
N HIS A 756 1.08 15.73 0.09
CA HIS A 756 1.58 15.97 1.44
C HIS A 756 0.51 16.62 2.29
N ARG A 757 0.43 16.26 3.58
CA ARG A 757 -0.62 16.75 4.50
C ARG A 757 -0.61 18.26 4.73
N ASN A 758 0.52 18.93 4.50
CA ASN A 758 0.67 20.39 4.65
C ASN A 758 0.74 21.12 3.30
N LEU A 759 0.31 20.49 2.21
CA LEU A 759 0.21 21.10 0.88
C LEU A 759 -1.24 21.09 0.40
N LEU A 760 -1.69 22.16 -0.24
CA LEU A 760 -3.05 22.25 -0.77
C LEU A 760 -3.23 21.30 -1.96
N SER A 761 -4.08 20.29 -1.83
CA SER A 761 -4.32 19.27 -2.86
C SER A 761 -5.26 19.75 -3.97
N ILE A 762 -4.89 19.48 -5.23
CA ILE A 762 -5.80 19.62 -6.36
C ILE A 762 -6.81 18.47 -6.33
N LEU A 763 -8.10 18.80 -6.25
CA LEU A 763 -9.19 17.84 -6.39
C LEU A 763 -9.45 17.52 -7.87
N THR A 764 -9.46 18.54 -8.72
CA THR A 764 -9.65 18.41 -10.19
C THR A 764 -9.34 19.74 -10.88
N CYS A 765 -9.30 19.76 -12.21
CA CYS A 765 -9.14 20.97 -13.01
C CYS A 765 -10.06 20.96 -14.23
N CYS A 766 -10.50 22.14 -14.65
CA CYS A 766 -11.29 22.35 -15.86
C CYS A 766 -10.46 23.13 -16.88
N SER A 767 -10.38 22.62 -18.11
CA SER A 767 -9.82 23.31 -19.27
C SER A 767 -10.79 23.08 -20.43
N SER A 768 -11.76 23.98 -20.59
CA SER A 768 -12.85 23.86 -21.57
C SER A 768 -13.13 25.22 -22.23
N VAL A 769 -14.31 25.37 -22.84
CA VAL A 769 -14.86 26.65 -23.28
C VAL A 769 -16.03 27.08 -22.38
N ASP A 770 -16.26 28.39 -22.25
CA ASP A 770 -17.44 28.97 -21.60
C ASP A 770 -18.68 28.93 -22.52
N TYR A 771 -19.85 29.38 -22.03
CA TYR A 771 -21.08 29.44 -22.83
C TYR A 771 -21.00 30.35 -24.06
N ASN A 772 -20.02 31.26 -24.12
CA ASN A 772 -19.78 32.17 -25.23
C ASN A 772 -18.72 31.62 -26.22
N GLY A 773 -18.17 30.42 -25.97
CA GLY A 773 -17.15 29.79 -26.78
C GLY A 773 -15.72 30.31 -26.56
N ASN A 774 -15.48 31.07 -25.49
CA ASN A 774 -14.13 31.51 -25.11
C ASN A 774 -13.41 30.44 -24.29
N ASP A 775 -12.09 30.40 -24.36
CA ASP A 775 -11.28 29.51 -23.52
C ASP A 775 -11.53 29.78 -22.02
N PHE A 776 -11.70 28.71 -21.24
CA PHE A 776 -11.94 28.76 -19.80
C PHE A 776 -11.00 27.77 -19.09
N LYS A 777 -10.35 28.24 -18.02
CA LYS A 777 -9.49 27.40 -17.17
C LYS A 777 -9.77 27.65 -15.69
N ALA A 778 -9.93 26.58 -14.94
CA ALA A 778 -10.09 26.63 -13.49
C ALA A 778 -9.43 25.44 -12.80
N ILE A 779 -8.97 25.64 -11.56
CA ILE A 779 -8.44 24.59 -10.69
C ILE A 779 -9.35 24.51 -9.45
N VAL A 780 -9.68 23.29 -9.02
CA VAL A 780 -10.56 23.03 -7.89
C VAL A 780 -9.75 22.42 -6.75
N PHE A 781 -9.84 23.02 -5.57
CA PHE A 781 -9.20 22.61 -4.32
C PHE A 781 -10.23 22.36 -3.23
N ASP A 782 -9.80 21.70 -2.15
CA ASP A 782 -10.55 21.72 -0.90
C ASP A 782 -10.70 23.16 -0.37
N PHE A 783 -11.88 23.49 0.16
CA PHE A 783 -12.12 24.81 0.75
C PHE A 783 -11.60 24.86 2.19
N MET A 784 -10.63 25.73 2.45
CA MET A 784 -10.03 25.95 3.77
C MET A 784 -10.90 26.94 4.58
N SER A 785 -11.57 26.45 5.60
CA SER A 785 -12.61 27.20 6.32
C SER A 785 -12.09 28.35 7.18
N ASN A 786 -10.84 28.29 7.65
CA ASN A 786 -10.22 29.35 8.45
C ASN A 786 -9.46 30.39 7.61
N GLY A 787 -9.55 30.31 6.28
CA GLY A 787 -8.96 31.30 5.37
C GLY A 787 -7.44 31.27 5.33
N SER A 788 -6.84 32.43 5.02
CA SER A 788 -5.38 32.57 4.89
C SER A 788 -4.73 33.07 6.18
N LEU A 789 -3.46 32.73 6.39
CA LEU A 789 -2.65 33.23 7.50
C LEU A 789 -2.54 34.76 7.46
N GLU A 790 -2.53 35.39 6.28
CA GLU A 790 -2.54 36.86 6.17
C GLU A 790 -3.74 37.48 6.90
N THR A 791 -4.93 36.90 6.68
CA THR A 791 -6.17 37.34 7.31
C THR A 791 -6.11 37.18 8.84
N LEU A 792 -5.57 36.04 9.32
CA LEU A 792 -5.44 35.76 10.75
C LEU A 792 -4.37 36.64 11.44
N LEU A 793 -3.34 37.06 10.71
CA LEU A 793 -2.29 37.95 11.22
C LEU A 793 -2.73 39.41 11.22
N HIS A 794 -3.49 39.89 10.23
CA HIS A 794 -3.68 41.33 10.01
C HIS A 794 -5.10 41.87 10.22
N ASN A 795 -6.13 41.01 10.28
CA ASN A 795 -7.48 41.52 10.54
C ASN A 795 -7.62 42.02 11.99
N ARG A 796 -7.93 43.31 12.12
CA ARG A 796 -8.29 43.94 13.39
C ARG A 796 -9.77 43.70 13.67
N ILE A 797 -10.08 43.58 14.96
CA ILE A 797 -11.34 43.12 15.57
C ILE A 797 -12.61 43.94 15.17
N GLU A 798 -12.51 44.95 14.31
CA GLU A 798 -13.62 45.89 14.06
C GLU A 798 -14.47 45.60 12.80
N ASP A 799 -14.09 44.68 11.91
CA ASP A 799 -14.89 44.39 10.70
C ASP A 799 -15.38 42.92 10.63
N SER A 800 -16.64 42.74 11.02
CA SER A 800 -17.59 41.68 10.61
C SER A 800 -17.40 40.22 11.06
N GLU A 801 -18.30 39.79 11.97
CA GLU A 801 -19.01 38.51 12.21
C GLU A 801 -18.49 37.13 11.74
N SER A 802 -17.28 36.94 11.22
CA SER A 802 -16.82 35.59 10.83
C SER A 802 -15.36 35.29 11.20
N THR A 803 -15.21 34.35 12.13
CA THR A 803 -13.99 33.68 12.66
C THR A 803 -13.21 34.44 13.75
N ASN A 804 -13.55 34.13 15.02
CA ASN A 804 -12.89 34.59 16.26
C ASN A 804 -11.50 33.94 16.53
N LEU A 805 -10.73 33.55 15.51
CA LEU A 805 -9.48 32.79 15.71
C LEU A 805 -8.26 33.72 15.84
N SER A 806 -7.91 34.09 17.07
CA SER A 806 -6.66 34.82 17.39
C SER A 806 -5.50 33.84 17.62
N LEU A 807 -4.46 33.92 16.79
CA LEU A 807 -3.32 32.98 16.83
C LEU A 807 -2.32 33.31 17.96
N ASN A 808 -2.25 32.44 18.97
CA ASN A 808 -1.26 32.49 20.04
C ASN A 808 0.12 31.93 19.60
N LEU A 809 1.13 32.01 20.47
CA LEU A 809 2.49 31.58 20.15
C LEU A 809 2.60 30.09 19.78
N MET A 810 1.91 29.21 20.51
CA MET A 810 1.90 27.78 20.20
C MET A 810 1.31 27.51 18.81
N GLN A 811 0.20 28.17 18.48
CA GLN A 811 -0.44 28.03 17.17
C GLN A 811 0.47 28.54 16.04
N ARG A 812 1.15 29.68 16.22
CA ARG A 812 2.11 30.18 15.23
C ARG A 812 3.32 29.26 15.07
N VAL A 813 3.82 28.66 16.16
CA VAL A 813 4.90 27.65 16.08
C VAL A 813 4.44 26.39 15.35
N ASN A 814 3.20 25.93 15.57
CA ASN A 814 2.64 24.79 14.85
C ASN A 814 2.48 25.07 13.35
N ILE A 815 1.94 26.25 12.99
CA ILE A 815 1.82 26.69 11.59
C ILE A 815 3.20 26.79 10.94
N ALA A 816 4.20 27.34 11.64
CA ALA A 816 5.57 27.41 11.15
C ALA A 816 6.17 26.02 10.90
N LEU A 817 5.90 25.04 11.77
CA LEU A 817 6.32 23.64 11.61
C LEU A 817 5.63 22.98 10.40
N ASP A 818 4.33 23.19 10.24
CA ASP A 818 3.54 22.66 9.11
C ASP A 818 4.09 23.14 7.77
N VAL A 819 4.39 24.44 7.65
CA VAL A 819 5.01 25.02 6.45
C VAL A 819 6.45 24.51 6.28
N ALA A 820 7.20 24.31 7.37
CA ALA A 820 8.55 23.76 7.29
C ALA A 820 8.57 22.31 6.76
N PHE A 821 7.61 21.48 7.19
CA PHE A 821 7.45 20.12 6.67
C PHE A 821 7.07 20.12 5.19
N ALA A 822 6.20 21.04 4.77
CA ALA A 822 5.90 21.23 3.36
C ALA A 822 7.14 21.57 2.53
N LEU A 823 8.01 22.47 3.02
CA LEU A 823 9.23 22.86 2.31
C LEU A 823 10.29 21.74 2.29
N ASP A 824 10.48 21.01 3.38
CA ASP A 824 11.41 19.86 3.39
C ASP A 824 10.98 18.81 2.38
N TYR A 825 9.67 18.53 2.30
CA TYR A 825 9.13 17.62 1.29
C TYR A 825 9.38 18.13 -0.15
N LEU A 826 9.11 19.42 -0.42
CA LEU A 826 9.29 20.01 -1.75
C LEU A 826 10.76 20.08 -2.20
N HIS A 827 11.70 20.29 -1.28
CA HIS A 827 13.12 20.48 -1.58
C HIS A 827 13.96 19.20 -1.48
N SER A 828 13.60 18.27 -0.59
CA SER A 828 14.43 17.12 -0.22
C SER A 828 13.88 15.76 -0.66
N ASP A 829 12.56 15.62 -0.80
CA ASP A 829 11.90 14.30 -0.89
C ASP A 829 11.31 14.00 -2.29
N LEU A 830 11.54 14.86 -3.28
CA LEU A 830 11.06 14.72 -4.66
C LEU A 830 12.23 14.51 -5.64
N GLU A 831 12.01 13.74 -6.72
CA GLU A 831 12.99 13.48 -7.79
C GLU A 831 13.47 14.75 -8.51
N GLU A 832 12.55 15.71 -8.71
CA GLU A 832 12.83 17.07 -9.14
C GLU A 832 12.44 18.00 -7.98
N ALA A 833 13.40 18.73 -7.41
CA ALA A 833 13.11 19.65 -6.32
C ALA A 833 12.14 20.74 -6.81
N VAL A 834 11.05 20.95 -6.09
CA VAL A 834 10.03 21.95 -6.43
C VAL A 834 10.33 23.21 -5.63
N VAL A 835 10.80 24.26 -6.29
CA VAL A 835 11.00 25.57 -5.66
C VAL A 835 9.71 26.37 -5.82
N HIS A 836 9.07 26.74 -4.71
CA HIS A 836 7.76 27.40 -4.67
C HIS A 836 7.78 28.82 -5.24
N CYS A 837 8.82 29.59 -4.92
CA CYS A 837 9.07 30.97 -5.38
C CYS A 837 8.06 32.05 -4.91
N ASP A 838 7.11 31.73 -4.02
CA ASP A 838 6.10 32.71 -3.54
C ASP A 838 5.58 32.38 -2.13
N ILE A 839 6.48 32.10 -1.19
CA ILE A 839 6.11 31.81 0.21
C ILE A 839 5.78 33.11 0.93
N LYS A 840 4.55 33.23 1.41
CA LYS A 840 4.00 34.40 2.12
C LYS A 840 2.71 34.03 2.88
N PRO A 841 2.24 34.83 3.84
CA PRO A 841 1.04 34.50 4.62
C PRO A 841 -0.24 34.27 3.81
N SER A 842 -0.45 34.96 2.68
CA SER A 842 -1.67 34.79 1.86
C SER A 842 -1.73 33.45 1.12
N ASN A 843 -0.59 32.78 0.96
CA ASN A 843 -0.48 31.48 0.31
C ASN A 843 -0.49 30.32 1.33
N ILE A 844 -0.61 30.62 2.63
CA ILE A 844 -0.73 29.63 3.70
C ILE A 844 -2.18 29.61 4.16
N LEU A 845 -2.89 28.54 3.83
CA LEU A 845 -4.29 28.36 4.18
C LEU A 845 -4.44 27.47 5.42
N VAL A 846 -5.48 27.71 6.21
CA VAL A 846 -5.70 27.00 7.47
C VAL A 846 -7.03 26.25 7.42
N ASP A 847 -7.00 24.95 7.73
CA ASP A 847 -8.17 24.09 7.76
C ASP A 847 -8.96 24.19 9.08
N ASP A 848 -10.02 23.41 9.23
CA ASP A 848 -10.88 23.34 10.42
C ASP A 848 -10.16 22.83 11.69
N GLU A 849 -9.04 22.12 11.53
CA GLU A 849 -8.21 21.60 12.63
C GLU A 849 -7.03 22.53 12.99
N VAL A 850 -6.95 23.71 12.37
CA VAL A 850 -5.85 24.70 12.53
C VAL A 850 -4.51 24.15 12.02
N VAL A 851 -4.55 23.28 11.01
CA VAL A 851 -3.37 22.77 10.29
C VAL A 851 -3.09 23.65 9.08
N ALA A 852 -1.83 24.04 8.91
CA ALA A 852 -1.44 24.90 7.81
C ALA A 852 -1.13 24.11 6.52
N HIS A 853 -1.62 24.64 5.41
CA HIS A 853 -1.47 24.09 4.07
C HIS A 853 -0.88 25.17 3.14
N LEU A 854 0.31 24.91 2.60
CA LEU A 854 0.94 25.80 1.61
C LEU A 854 0.30 25.58 0.23
N GLY A 855 -0.12 26.68 -0.41
CA GLY A 855 -0.82 26.69 -1.69
C GLY A 855 -0.29 27.78 -2.66
N ASP A 856 -0.94 27.89 -3.81
CA ASP A 856 -0.58 28.79 -4.93
C ASP A 856 0.80 28.54 -5.56
N PHE A 857 0.87 27.45 -6.32
CA PHE A 857 2.09 27.02 -7.03
C PHE A 857 2.24 27.70 -8.42
N GLY A 858 1.56 28.82 -8.65
CA GLY A 858 1.57 29.52 -9.94
C GLY A 858 2.95 29.99 -10.39
N LEU A 859 3.87 30.22 -9.44
CA LEU A 859 5.27 30.59 -9.70
C LEU A 859 6.28 29.45 -9.52
N ALA A 860 5.82 28.25 -9.14
CA ALA A 860 6.70 27.13 -8.81
C ALA A 860 7.55 26.66 -10.01
N ARG A 861 8.73 26.11 -9.73
CA ARG A 861 9.68 25.59 -10.72
C ARG A 861 10.26 24.27 -10.27
N LEU A 862 10.49 23.39 -11.24
CA LEU A 862 11.15 22.12 -11.03
C LEU A 862 12.65 22.29 -11.31
N VAL A 863 13.48 21.88 -10.37
CA VAL A 863 14.94 22.02 -10.40
C VAL A 863 15.55 20.63 -10.18
N HIS A 864 16.33 20.14 -11.15
CA HIS A 864 17.02 18.85 -11.01
C HIS A 864 18.23 18.96 -10.07
N GLY A 865 18.31 18.09 -9.07
CA GLY A 865 19.39 18.07 -8.09
C GLY A 865 20.74 17.57 -8.63
N ALA A 866 21.78 18.36 -8.39
CA ALA A 866 23.21 18.00 -8.33
C ALA A 866 23.95 17.55 -9.61
N ALA A 867 23.72 18.16 -10.78
CA ALA A 867 24.74 18.28 -11.84
C ALA A 867 24.34 19.29 -12.93
N SER A 868 24.25 20.58 -12.62
CA SER A 868 24.10 21.60 -13.68
C SER A 868 24.71 22.95 -13.29
N ARG A 869 26.05 22.99 -13.29
CA ARG A 869 26.77 24.21 -13.71
C ARG A 869 26.83 24.36 -15.24
N SER A 870 26.08 23.57 -16.00
CA SER A 870 26.07 23.65 -17.46
C SER A 870 24.82 23.02 -18.08
N SER A 871 23.71 23.74 -18.08
CA SER A 871 22.68 23.60 -19.11
C SER A 871 22.22 24.98 -19.55
N SER A 872 22.99 25.56 -20.47
CA SER A 872 22.60 26.71 -21.28
C SER A 872 21.40 26.33 -22.13
N GLY A 873 20.19 26.57 -21.61
CA GLY A 873 18.98 26.11 -22.29
C GLY A 873 17.67 26.63 -21.74
N GLN A 874 17.61 27.86 -21.20
CA GLN A 874 16.37 28.67 -21.20
C GLN A 874 16.70 30.13 -20.84
N ALA A 875 16.82 30.96 -21.88
CA ALA A 875 16.99 32.40 -21.73
C ALA A 875 15.74 33.05 -21.10
N THR A 876 15.97 33.72 -19.97
CA THR A 876 15.40 35.01 -19.53
C THR A 876 13.93 35.33 -19.88
N SER A 877 13.04 35.23 -18.88
CA SER A 877 12.03 36.27 -18.71
C SER A 877 12.52 37.20 -17.59
N SER A 878 12.88 38.43 -17.95
CA SER A 878 13.25 39.55 -17.09
C SER A 878 12.06 40.06 -16.27
N THR A 879 11.46 39.19 -15.48
CA THR A 879 10.37 39.52 -14.56
C THR A 879 10.82 39.05 -13.19
N ILE A 880 11.00 39.99 -12.26
CA ILE A 880 11.32 39.68 -10.86
C ILE A 880 10.25 38.70 -10.35
N LYS A 881 10.69 37.57 -9.80
CA LYS A 881 9.81 36.45 -9.40
C LYS A 881 9.63 36.48 -7.89
N GLY A 882 8.37 36.46 -7.44
CA GLY A 882 7.98 36.49 -6.04
C GLY A 882 7.25 37.79 -5.67
N THR A 883 6.70 37.82 -4.47
CA THR A 883 5.96 38.96 -3.94
C THR A 883 6.89 39.96 -3.26
N VAL A 884 6.72 41.25 -3.58
CA VAL A 884 7.49 42.37 -2.99
C VAL A 884 7.52 42.25 -1.47
N GLY A 885 8.72 42.35 -0.88
CA GLY A 885 8.97 42.16 0.55
C GLY A 885 9.47 40.77 0.93
N TYR A 886 9.16 39.73 0.15
CA TYR A 886 9.58 38.33 0.39
C TYR A 886 10.61 37.84 -0.62
N ILE A 887 10.93 38.65 -1.64
CA ILE A 887 11.83 38.29 -2.73
C ILE A 887 13.28 38.21 -2.21
N PRO A 888 13.98 37.09 -2.43
CA PRO A 888 15.40 36.98 -2.10
C PRO A 888 16.24 38.03 -2.84
N PRO A 889 17.23 38.67 -2.19
CA PRO A 889 18.06 39.71 -2.81
C PRO A 889 18.72 39.26 -4.12
N GLU A 890 19.17 38.01 -4.20
CA GLU A 890 19.82 37.44 -5.37
C GLU A 890 18.91 37.33 -6.60
N TYR A 891 17.59 37.22 -6.42
CA TYR A 891 16.64 37.20 -7.54
C TYR A 891 16.52 38.59 -8.19
N GLY A 892 16.67 39.66 -7.40
CA GLY A 892 16.79 41.03 -7.90
C GLY A 892 18.07 41.27 -8.71
N ALA A 893 19.13 40.51 -8.40
CA ALA A 893 20.42 40.54 -9.11
C ALA A 893 20.48 39.59 -10.33
N GLY A 894 19.40 38.91 -10.67
CA GLY A 894 19.30 38.03 -11.85
C GLY A 894 19.73 36.58 -11.63
N ALA A 895 19.88 36.13 -10.37
CA ALA A 895 20.16 34.73 -10.07
C ALA A 895 19.00 33.78 -10.46
N SER A 896 19.31 32.50 -10.66
CA SER A 896 18.30 31.47 -10.90
C SER A 896 17.56 31.11 -9.62
N VAL A 897 16.33 30.60 -9.76
CA VAL A 897 15.53 30.16 -8.60
C VAL A 897 16.18 28.96 -7.91
N SER A 898 16.14 28.92 -6.58
CA SER A 898 16.74 27.87 -5.77
C SER A 898 15.97 27.62 -4.47
N ALA A 899 16.22 26.48 -3.83
CA ALA A 899 15.64 26.13 -2.53
C ALA A 899 16.05 27.14 -1.44
N GLU A 900 17.27 27.67 -1.51
CA GLU A 900 17.74 28.72 -0.60
C GLU A 900 16.93 30.01 -0.75
N GLY A 901 16.41 30.31 -1.95
CA GLY A 901 15.50 31.43 -2.15
C GLY A 901 14.16 31.24 -1.43
N ASP A 902 13.61 30.03 -1.44
CA ASP A 902 12.42 29.70 -0.64
C ASP A 902 12.70 29.82 0.87
N MET A 903 13.90 29.43 1.33
CA MET A 903 14.31 29.61 2.73
C MET A 903 14.33 31.08 3.17
N TYR A 904 14.75 31.99 2.28
CA TYR A 904 14.70 33.42 2.57
C TYR A 904 13.25 33.90 2.77
N SER A 905 12.35 33.58 1.84
CA SER A 905 10.93 33.95 1.94
C SER A 905 10.27 33.34 3.18
N TYR A 906 10.63 32.10 3.55
CA TYR A 906 10.20 31.46 4.79
C TYR A 906 10.73 32.18 6.04
N GLY A 907 11.98 32.67 6.02
CA GLY A 907 12.52 33.51 7.09
C GLY A 907 11.72 34.79 7.30
N ILE A 908 11.38 35.50 6.22
CA ILE A 908 10.54 36.71 6.29
C ILE A 908 9.14 36.39 6.82
N LEU A 909 8.53 35.29 6.38
CA LEU A 909 7.26 34.79 6.92
C LEU A 909 7.31 34.59 8.44
N LEU A 910 8.37 33.97 8.98
CA LEU A 910 8.51 33.78 10.43
C LEU A 910 8.62 35.10 11.18
N LEU A 911 9.34 36.08 10.64
CA LEU A 911 9.49 37.40 11.26
C LEU A 911 8.18 38.20 11.24
N GLU A 912 7.35 38.04 10.21
CA GLU A 912 6.01 38.61 10.17
C GLU A 912 5.07 37.90 11.15
N MET A 913 5.13 36.56 11.25
CA MET A 913 4.41 35.81 12.28
C MET A 913 4.84 36.20 13.69
N LEU A 914 6.08 36.65 13.89
CA LEU A 914 6.57 37.14 15.17
C LEU A 914 6.06 38.55 15.48
N THR A 915 6.15 39.47 14.52
CA THR A 915 5.95 40.91 14.75
C THR A 915 4.54 41.41 14.46
N GLY A 916 3.77 40.65 13.66
CA GLY A 916 2.49 41.06 13.11
C GLY A 916 2.60 42.23 12.11
N LYS A 917 3.80 42.52 11.58
CA LYS A 917 4.08 43.65 10.68
C LYS A 917 4.40 43.14 9.28
N LYS A 918 3.83 43.77 8.25
CA LYS A 918 4.12 43.38 6.86
C LYS A 918 5.50 43.88 6.47
N PRO A 919 6.29 43.13 5.69
CA PRO A 919 7.57 43.61 5.17
C PRO A 919 7.44 44.84 4.26
N THR A 920 6.22 45.14 3.79
CA THR A 920 5.87 46.32 2.99
C THR A 920 5.26 47.47 3.80
N ASP A 921 5.23 47.38 5.15
CA ASP A 921 4.75 48.48 5.98
C ASP A 921 5.63 49.73 5.78
N THR A 922 5.00 50.91 5.83
CA THR A 922 5.66 52.20 5.57
C THR A 922 6.83 52.50 6.52
N MET A 923 6.86 51.82 7.69
CA MET A 923 7.97 51.94 8.65
C MET A 923 9.30 51.32 8.17
N PHE A 924 9.27 50.50 7.12
CA PHE A 924 10.45 49.83 6.53
C PHE A 924 10.99 50.58 5.29
N ALA A 925 10.76 51.90 5.22
CA ALA A 925 11.33 52.76 4.19
C ALA A 925 12.85 53.00 4.40
N GLU A 926 13.53 53.54 3.39
CA GLU A 926 14.92 54.04 3.49
C GLU A 926 16.00 52.99 3.86
N GLY A 927 15.79 51.72 3.50
CA GLY A 927 16.80 50.65 3.64
C GLY A 927 16.70 49.83 4.93
N LEU A 928 15.72 50.11 5.79
CA LEU A 928 15.41 49.26 6.96
C LEU A 928 14.47 48.11 6.53
N SER A 929 14.97 46.87 6.55
CA SER A 929 14.16 45.67 6.26
C SER A 929 13.56 45.06 7.53
N LEU A 930 12.52 44.23 7.39
CA LEU A 930 11.95 43.45 8.51
C LEU A 930 13.01 42.55 9.18
N HIS A 931 13.95 42.01 8.38
CA HIS A 931 15.11 41.28 8.89
C HIS A 931 15.97 42.17 9.79
N ASN A 932 16.40 43.34 9.31
CA ASN A 932 17.27 44.24 10.07
C ASN A 932 16.57 44.78 11.33
N PHE A 933 15.26 45.03 11.25
CA PHE A 933 14.45 45.42 12.39
C PHE A 933 14.43 44.36 13.49
N CYS A 934 14.26 43.09 13.13
CA CYS A 934 14.28 41.99 14.10
C CYS A 934 15.70 41.68 14.61
N ASN A 935 16.73 41.80 13.75
CA ASN A 935 18.12 41.54 14.11
C ASN A 935 18.69 42.62 15.05
N ALA A 936 18.23 43.88 14.92
CA ALA A 936 18.59 44.97 15.82
C ALA A 936 17.95 44.86 17.22
N ALA A 937 16.93 44.03 17.39
CA ALA A 937 16.33 43.79 18.69
C ALA A 937 17.20 42.81 19.51
N THR A 938 17.73 43.26 20.64
CA THR A 938 18.48 42.40 21.57
C THR A 938 17.54 41.44 22.31
N LEU A 939 18.12 40.38 22.90
CA LEU A 939 17.42 39.36 23.72
C LEU A 939 16.44 39.97 24.75
N GLU A 940 16.77 41.15 25.26
CA GLU A 940 16.04 41.89 26.28
C GLU A 940 14.89 42.74 25.73
N ARG A 941 14.92 43.10 24.44
CA ARG A 941 13.96 44.00 23.79
C ARG A 941 12.99 43.31 22.83
N ILE A 942 13.01 41.98 22.77
CA ILE A 942 12.16 41.20 21.86
C ILE A 942 10.66 41.48 22.10
N THR A 943 10.27 41.68 23.36
CA THR A 943 8.89 41.94 23.78
C THR A 943 8.34 43.28 23.26
N GLU A 944 9.21 44.22 22.88
CA GLU A 944 8.82 45.52 22.30
C GLU A 944 8.41 45.41 20.82
N ILE A 945 8.88 44.37 20.12
CA ILE A 945 8.71 44.25 18.66
C ILE A 945 7.70 43.17 18.24
N VAL A 946 7.44 42.19 19.12
CA VAL A 946 6.52 41.08 18.86
C VAL A 946 5.05 41.52 18.86
N ASP A 947 4.23 40.74 18.18
CA ASP A 947 2.79 40.86 18.23
C ASP A 947 2.27 40.62 19.66
N SER A 948 1.50 41.56 20.20
CA SER A 948 0.99 41.52 21.57
C SER A 948 0.15 40.28 21.89
N ARG A 949 -0.43 39.63 20.88
CA ARG A 949 -1.17 38.36 21.01
C ARG A 949 -0.27 37.19 21.44
N LEU A 950 1.04 37.29 21.23
CA LEU A 950 2.02 36.27 21.60
C LEU A 950 2.44 36.32 23.07
N LEU A 951 2.15 37.44 23.73
CA LEU A 951 2.47 37.66 25.16
C LEU A 951 1.34 37.19 26.08
N ILE A 952 0.24 36.66 25.55
CA ILE A 952 -0.90 36.16 26.33
C ILE A 952 -0.58 34.74 26.84
N PRO A 953 -0.53 34.50 28.16
CA PRO A 953 -0.26 33.18 28.72
C PRO A 953 -1.38 32.18 28.40
N ILE A 954 -1.01 30.94 28.04
CA ILE A 954 -1.92 29.82 27.71
C ILE A 954 -3.02 29.62 28.78
N ALA A 955 -2.68 29.81 30.07
CA ALA A 955 -3.59 29.63 31.20
C ALA A 955 -4.78 30.61 31.25
N LYS A 956 -4.72 31.78 30.59
CA LYS A 956 -5.83 32.75 30.57
C LYS A 956 -6.95 32.37 29.59
N GLN A 957 -6.69 31.51 28.59
CA GLN A 957 -7.71 31.09 27.61
C GLN A 957 -8.45 29.81 28.02
N GLU A 958 -7.91 28.97 28.91
CA GLU A 958 -8.52 27.70 29.36
C GLU A 958 -9.06 27.71 30.81
N GLY A 959 -9.08 28.86 31.49
CA GLY A 959 -9.68 28.97 32.83
C GLY A 959 -8.96 28.20 33.96
N ARG A 960 -7.72 27.73 33.75
CA ARG A 960 -6.92 27.04 34.77
C ARG A 960 -6.10 28.04 35.60
N ARG A 961 -6.33 28.06 36.91
CA ARG A 961 -5.48 28.78 37.88
C ARG A 961 -4.17 28.01 38.11
N VAL A 962 -3.03 28.62 37.82
CA VAL A 962 -1.69 28.12 38.19
C VAL A 962 -0.91 29.21 38.90
N THR A 963 -0.20 28.82 39.97
CA THR A 963 0.41 29.66 41.02
C THR A 963 1.84 30.14 40.74
N SER A 964 2.35 30.10 39.50
CA SER A 964 3.71 30.55 39.17
C SER A 964 3.77 31.45 37.93
N GLN A 965 3.40 32.71 38.07
CA GLN A 965 3.32 33.66 36.96
C GLN A 965 4.70 34.09 36.42
N GLN A 966 5.75 34.09 37.25
CA GLN A 966 7.08 34.60 36.89
C GLN A 966 7.93 33.62 36.04
N ASN A 967 7.83 32.29 36.23
CA ASN A 967 8.58 31.31 35.41
C ASN A 967 8.03 31.18 33.97
N MET A 968 6.72 31.45 33.79
CA MET A 968 6.05 31.32 32.50
C MET A 968 6.48 32.43 31.52
N GLU A 969 6.67 33.65 32.03
CA GLU A 969 7.01 34.83 31.23
C GLU A 969 8.44 34.76 30.67
N GLY A 970 9.40 34.31 31.50
CA GLY A 970 10.78 34.05 31.04
C GLY A 970 10.86 32.95 29.98
N THR A 971 10.08 31.88 30.13
CA THR A 971 10.03 30.77 29.16
C THR A 971 9.45 31.22 27.81
N ILE A 972 8.39 32.05 27.83
CA ILE A 972 7.81 32.63 26.61
C ILE A 972 8.82 33.55 25.93
N GLN A 973 9.53 34.40 26.69
CA GLN A 973 10.55 35.28 26.14
C GLN A 973 11.69 34.49 25.47
N GLU A 974 12.19 33.41 26.08
CA GLU A 974 13.19 32.53 25.46
C GLU A 974 12.68 31.89 24.16
N CYS A 975 11.42 31.48 24.13
CA CYS A 975 10.79 30.91 22.95
C CYS A 975 10.67 31.93 21.81
N LEU A 976 10.26 33.17 22.12
CA LEU A 976 10.18 34.27 21.15
C LEU A 976 11.55 34.63 20.57
N VAL A 977 12.58 34.68 21.40
CA VAL A 977 13.97 34.89 20.96
C VAL A 977 14.41 33.78 20.02
N SER A 978 14.15 32.53 20.38
CA SER A 978 14.53 31.38 19.56
C SER A 978 13.80 31.40 18.22
N PHE A 979 12.51 31.74 18.22
CA PHE A 979 11.71 31.89 17.01
C PHE A 979 12.24 33.01 16.10
N ALA A 980 12.63 34.15 16.67
CA ALA A 980 13.25 35.27 15.94
C ALA A 980 14.59 34.87 15.32
N LYS A 981 15.45 34.15 16.05
CA LYS A 981 16.75 33.67 15.56
C LYS A 981 16.61 32.76 14.35
N ILE A 982 15.59 31.89 14.33
CA ILE A 982 15.31 31.04 13.17
C ILE A 982 14.92 31.92 11.97
N GLY A 983 14.00 32.87 12.15
CA GLY A 983 13.59 33.79 11.08
C GLY A 983 14.75 34.60 10.49
N ILE A 984 15.64 35.13 11.34
CA ILE A 984 16.84 35.87 10.94
C ILE A 984 17.80 34.96 10.17
N ALA A 985 18.13 33.79 10.73
CA ALA A 985 19.07 32.86 10.10
C ALA A 985 18.56 32.29 8.77
N CYS A 986 17.24 32.18 8.58
CA CYS A 986 16.66 31.79 7.29
C CYS A 986 16.71 32.92 6.25
N SER A 987 16.70 34.18 6.68
CA SER A 987 16.62 35.37 5.82
C SER A 987 17.95 36.12 5.68
N GLU A 988 19.09 35.44 5.88
CA GLU A 988 20.42 35.97 5.58
C GLU A 988 20.56 36.38 4.11
N GLU A 989 21.27 37.47 3.84
CA GLU A 989 21.46 37.97 2.47
C GLU A 989 22.19 36.95 1.58
N VAL A 990 23.19 36.26 2.14
CA VAL A 990 23.99 35.26 1.40
C VAL A 990 23.29 33.88 1.44
N PRO A 991 22.93 33.28 0.29
CA PRO A 991 22.18 32.02 0.25
C PRO A 991 22.82 30.86 1.04
N THR A 992 24.15 30.73 0.99
CA THR A 992 24.88 29.64 1.66
C THR A 992 24.94 29.76 3.18
N GLN A 993 24.58 30.92 3.74
CA GLN A 993 24.53 31.16 5.19
C GLN A 993 23.15 30.88 5.78
N ARG A 994 22.14 30.68 4.93
CA ARG A 994 20.77 30.45 5.37
C ARG A 994 20.64 29.12 6.09
N MET A 995 19.90 29.12 7.20
CA MET A 995 19.62 27.90 7.96
C MET A 995 18.89 26.88 7.08
N SER A 996 19.41 25.65 7.00
CA SER A 996 18.77 24.56 6.25
C SER A 996 17.42 24.18 6.88
N ILE A 997 16.43 23.79 6.06
CA ILE A 997 15.09 23.43 6.52
C ILE A 997 15.06 22.32 7.61
N LYS A 998 15.99 21.35 7.56
CA LYS A 998 16.10 20.31 8.60
C LYS A 998 16.49 20.86 9.98
N ASN A 999 17.34 21.88 10.01
CA ASN A 999 17.71 22.56 11.25
C ASN A 999 16.57 23.44 11.76
N VAL A 1000 15.84 24.12 10.87
CA VAL A 1000 14.62 24.87 11.22
C VAL A 1000 13.61 23.97 11.94
N ILE A 1001 13.30 22.80 11.37
CA ILE A 1001 12.35 21.85 11.96
C ILE A 1001 12.82 21.42 13.36
N LYS A 1002 14.12 21.14 13.53
CA LYS A 1002 14.70 20.76 14.83
C LYS A 1002 14.53 21.86 15.88
N GLU A 1003 14.87 23.10 15.55
CA GLU A 1003 14.80 24.24 16.49
C GLU A 1003 13.34 24.61 16.82
N LEU A 1004 12.43 24.56 15.85
CA LEU A 1004 11.00 24.78 16.08
C LEU A 1004 10.37 23.70 16.99
N HIS A 1005 10.80 22.43 16.88
CA HIS A 1005 10.36 21.39 17.82
C HIS A 1005 10.85 21.64 19.25
N ALA A 1006 12.08 22.16 19.42
CA ALA A 1006 12.59 22.53 20.72
C ALA A 1006 11.76 23.66 21.37
N ILE A 1007 11.36 24.66 20.58
CA ILE A 1007 10.44 25.71 21.03
C ILE A 1007 9.09 25.12 21.42
N LYS A 1008 8.51 24.25 20.58
CA LYS A 1008 7.23 23.59 20.86
C LYS A 1008 7.28 22.80 22.17
N GLN A 1009 8.33 22.01 22.40
CA GLN A 1009 8.52 21.25 23.65
C GLN A 1009 8.61 22.16 24.87
N LYS A 1010 9.35 23.28 24.77
CA LYS A 1010 9.43 24.27 25.86
C LYS A 1010 8.09 24.93 26.19
N LEU A 1011 7.22 25.15 25.20
CA LEU A 1011 5.88 25.73 25.41
C LEU A 1011 4.86 24.73 25.98
N PHE A 1012 5.17 23.42 26.01
CA PHE A 1012 4.32 22.36 26.61
C PHE A 1012 4.66 22.06 28.08
N LEU A 1013 5.85 22.44 28.54
CA LEU A 1013 6.34 22.30 29.92
C LEU A 1013 5.92 23.51 30.76
#